data_AF-A0A146LFS7-F1
#
_entry.id   AF-A0A146LFS7-F1
#
_cell.length_a   1.000
_cell.length_b   1.000
_cell.length_c   1.000
_cell.angle_alpha   90.00
_cell.angle_beta   90.00
_cell.angle_gamma   90.00
#
_symmetry.space_group_name_H-M   'P 1'
#
loop_
_entity.id
_entity.type
_entity.pdbx_description
1 polymer ?
#
loop_
_entity_poly.entity_id
_entity_poly.type
_entity_poly.pdbx_seq_one_letter_code
_entity_poly.pdbx_strand_id
1 'polypeptide(L)'
;MAFKTVLDINSKLNDFCAQAEVLLSSDFQIREAKCLLKTLKQYAEMFDKEKSAAEERTYWKTGKKQQGEFEAILSDLNESRFRLVSAISTLETEIEVQETAAAVSIPFQYYTRPTTAKLPKLQINPFNGNPFKFLEFWQLYENSVHKNNSLADIEKFNYLVSLLSEDAKHCIAGIRISSENYQTAVDILQEKYGNTDRLVSQHYTELSNLPRASNHTHSLRTTYEEIEKHLRSLQNLGESIEHRIFMTIIYSKFPSNILFEVEKHKLGNPKLTVAKLLDYIKGLIMAQENVTSAVVSFYPNRSTRSGTAECLVGAEEPTECLLAGAETRSLRCFFCKGGHWTDECQRYPTLAERKMFVNGCYNCLSRSHILSDCTVDRACFYCRRRKRHHRSLCPERFAKDPSTEKVGRQEDAGTSATMMIWTESVSTQTATNEMAAVVEEVRKSVEKIVDDAVNGEIDDVEVEDGASEASKKKKTKKKKKKAGAGEASADVPGDAENDIAGDVGKLKVADGAEGEGGGEEETKKKRKRNRGKKGAGGGKGQTDPPTIPICDLFPDGNFPVGLEMPYPVDDRSAKDRFSNEEKRALDRLHNDIYNEARQAAEAHRQTRQHIQKWVRPGITMIELCEELEKTSRALIKENGLKAGLAFPTGCSRNHCAAHYTPNAGDPTVLLFDDVTKIDFGTHINGRIIDCAWTLSFNPKYDKLIEAVREATNTGIKAAGIDVQLCEIGAEIQEVMESYEVEIDGKTYPVKSIRNLNGHSIAPYRIHAGKTVPIVKGGEATVMEENEFYAIETFGSTGRGVVHDDMEVSHYMKNFDAGFVPLRIQSSKSLLNTINQNFGTLAFCKRWLDRLGQTRYQMALKDLCDKGVVEAYPPLCDIKGCYTAQFEHTIVLRPTCKEVISKGDDY
;
A
#
# COMPACT_ATOMS: atom_id res chain seq x y z
N MET A 1 -28.54 -25.06 -57.54
CA MET A 1 -27.33 -24.73 -58.31
C MET A 1 -26.30 -23.96 -57.50
N ALA A 2 -26.58 -22.77 -56.98
CA ALA A 2 -25.58 -21.90 -56.33
C ALA A 2 -24.67 -22.63 -55.31
N PHE A 3 -25.26 -23.41 -54.40
CA PHE A 3 -24.52 -24.16 -53.37
C PHE A 3 -23.77 -25.41 -53.88
N LYS A 4 -23.87 -25.78 -55.17
CA LYS A 4 -23.18 -27.00 -55.66
C LYS A 4 -21.66 -26.83 -55.55
N THR A 5 -21.12 -25.69 -56.00
CA THR A 5 -19.68 -25.40 -55.88
C THR A 5 -19.21 -25.44 -54.43
N VAL A 6 -20.02 -24.90 -53.51
CA VAL A 6 -19.71 -24.88 -52.07
C VAL A 6 -19.66 -26.29 -51.49
N LEU A 7 -20.61 -27.16 -51.85
CA LEU A 7 -20.64 -28.58 -51.44
C LEU A 7 -19.50 -29.40 -52.09
N ASP A 8 -19.20 -29.17 -53.36
CA ASP A 8 -18.09 -29.80 -54.09
C ASP A 8 -16.72 -29.39 -53.48
N ILE A 9 -16.60 -28.18 -52.90
CA ILE A 9 -15.44 -27.73 -52.11
C ILE A 9 -15.46 -28.34 -50.70
N ASN A 10 -16.62 -28.39 -50.03
CA ASN A 10 -16.78 -28.93 -48.68
C ASN A 10 -16.37 -30.41 -48.59
N SER A 11 -16.72 -31.21 -49.60
CA SER A 11 -16.30 -32.63 -49.67
C SER A 11 -14.78 -32.75 -49.63
N LYS A 12 -14.07 -31.96 -50.47
CA LYS A 12 -12.61 -31.98 -50.53
C LYS A 12 -11.95 -31.46 -49.24
N LEU A 13 -12.56 -30.47 -48.60
CA LEU A 13 -12.10 -29.99 -47.29
C LEU A 13 -12.19 -31.09 -46.24
N ASN A 14 -13.28 -31.85 -46.20
CA ASN A 14 -13.41 -33.01 -45.30
C ASN A 14 -12.40 -34.11 -45.64
N ASP A 15 -12.12 -34.38 -46.92
CA ASP A 15 -11.05 -35.30 -47.34
C ASP A 15 -9.67 -34.87 -46.84
N PHE A 16 -9.36 -33.55 -46.84
CA PHE A 16 -8.12 -33.01 -46.29
C PHE A 16 -8.09 -32.97 -44.76
N CYS A 17 -9.23 -32.79 -44.09
CA CYS A 17 -9.32 -32.89 -42.63
C CYS A 17 -9.07 -34.33 -42.17
N ALA A 18 -9.63 -35.34 -42.86
CA ALA A 18 -9.33 -36.74 -42.59
C ALA A 18 -7.84 -37.08 -42.82
N GLN A 19 -7.20 -36.50 -43.83
CA GLN A 19 -5.73 -36.60 -44.01
C GLN A 19 -4.96 -35.98 -42.84
N ALA A 20 -5.45 -34.88 -42.25
CA ALA A 20 -4.83 -34.25 -41.08
C ALA A 20 -4.97 -35.13 -39.84
N GLU A 21 -6.15 -35.70 -39.60
CA GLU A 21 -6.41 -36.65 -38.51
C GLU A 21 -5.51 -37.89 -38.60
N VAL A 22 -5.32 -38.45 -39.79
CA VAL A 22 -4.38 -39.57 -40.03
C VAL A 22 -2.93 -39.14 -39.79
N LEU A 23 -2.51 -37.97 -40.26
CA LEU A 23 -1.14 -37.48 -40.10
C LEU A 23 -0.81 -37.14 -38.64
N LEU A 24 -1.79 -36.69 -37.86
CA LEU A 24 -1.70 -36.43 -36.41
C LEU A 24 -1.78 -37.71 -35.54
N SER A 25 -2.12 -38.87 -36.12
CA SER A 25 -2.24 -40.16 -35.43
C SER A 25 -1.25 -41.23 -35.92
N SER A 26 -0.24 -40.82 -36.68
CA SER A 26 0.83 -41.68 -37.23
C SER A 26 2.21 -40.99 -37.12
N ASP A 27 3.25 -41.53 -37.75
CA ASP A 27 4.61 -40.96 -37.72
C ASP A 27 4.63 -39.55 -38.37
N PHE A 28 4.65 -38.51 -37.54
CA PHE A 28 4.41 -37.13 -37.96
C PHE A 28 5.48 -36.56 -38.92
N GLN A 29 5.14 -36.49 -40.20
CA GLN A 29 6.00 -35.92 -41.24
C GLN A 29 5.84 -34.40 -41.34
N ILE A 30 6.68 -33.60 -40.66
CA ILE A 30 6.64 -32.12 -40.65
C ILE A 30 6.50 -31.52 -42.08
N ARG A 31 7.21 -32.10 -43.06
CA ARG A 31 7.19 -31.63 -44.46
C ARG A 31 5.82 -31.84 -45.13
N GLU A 32 5.15 -32.94 -44.80
CA GLU A 32 3.83 -33.27 -45.33
C GLU A 32 2.75 -32.48 -44.59
N ALA A 33 2.87 -32.35 -43.26
CA ALA A 33 2.04 -31.48 -42.42
C ALA A 33 2.02 -30.04 -42.95
N LYS A 34 3.19 -29.46 -43.27
CA LYS A 34 3.31 -28.10 -43.85
C LYS A 34 2.69 -27.99 -45.25
N CYS A 35 2.73 -29.06 -46.04
CA CYS A 35 2.09 -29.10 -47.36
C CYS A 35 0.55 -29.13 -47.21
N LEU A 36 0.05 -30.01 -46.33
CA LEU A 36 -1.37 -30.17 -46.05
C LEU A 36 -1.98 -28.92 -45.40
N LEU A 37 -1.30 -28.32 -44.41
CA LEU A 37 -1.71 -27.07 -43.77
C LEU A 37 -1.88 -25.93 -44.79
N LYS A 38 -0.93 -25.81 -45.74
CA LYS A 38 -1.03 -24.83 -46.83
C LYS A 38 -2.24 -25.09 -47.72
N THR A 39 -2.51 -26.36 -48.06
CA THR A 39 -3.67 -26.76 -48.85
C THR A 39 -4.99 -26.48 -48.12
N LEU A 40 -5.08 -26.81 -46.82
CA LEU A 40 -6.23 -26.56 -45.96
C LEU A 40 -6.56 -25.06 -45.90
N LYS A 41 -5.57 -24.19 -45.67
CA LYS A 41 -5.77 -22.73 -45.66
C LYS A 41 -6.27 -22.19 -47.01
N GLN A 42 -5.68 -22.65 -48.12
CA GLN A 42 -6.12 -22.24 -49.47
C GLN A 42 -7.56 -22.68 -49.79
N TYR A 43 -7.96 -23.90 -49.40
CA TYR A 43 -9.33 -24.36 -49.58
C TYR A 43 -10.32 -23.68 -48.61
N ALA A 44 -9.89 -23.28 -47.41
CA ALA A 44 -10.70 -22.49 -46.46
C ALA A 44 -11.06 -21.10 -47.05
N GLU A 45 -10.07 -20.39 -47.59
CA GLU A 45 -10.28 -19.10 -48.27
C GLU A 45 -11.23 -19.23 -49.48
N MET A 46 -11.10 -20.29 -50.27
CA MET A 46 -12.01 -20.57 -51.38
C MET A 46 -13.43 -20.89 -50.92
N PHE A 47 -13.58 -21.65 -49.82
CA PHE A 47 -14.86 -22.04 -49.25
C PHE A 47 -15.64 -20.83 -48.73
N ASP A 48 -15.02 -19.99 -47.89
CA ASP A 48 -15.67 -18.80 -47.34
C ASP A 48 -16.12 -17.84 -48.45
N LYS A 49 -15.28 -17.66 -49.47
CA LYS A 49 -15.58 -16.82 -50.64
C LYS A 49 -16.77 -17.35 -51.47
N GLU A 50 -16.78 -18.63 -51.82
CA GLU A 50 -17.90 -19.22 -52.57
C GLU A 50 -19.17 -19.34 -51.71
N LYS A 51 -19.05 -19.53 -50.39
CA LYS A 51 -20.17 -19.52 -49.44
C LYS A 51 -20.87 -18.17 -49.43
N SER A 52 -20.15 -17.06 -49.20
CA SER A 52 -20.76 -15.72 -49.22
C SER A 52 -21.33 -15.36 -50.60
N ALA A 53 -20.67 -15.77 -51.69
CA ALA A 53 -21.21 -15.60 -53.04
C ALA A 53 -22.46 -16.47 -53.30
N ALA A 54 -22.65 -17.59 -52.60
CA ALA A 54 -23.85 -18.42 -52.68
C ALA A 54 -25.00 -17.84 -51.84
N GLU A 55 -24.71 -17.37 -50.62
CA GLU A 55 -25.64 -16.69 -49.71
C GLU A 55 -26.27 -15.44 -50.37
N GLU A 56 -25.44 -14.56 -50.92
CA GLU A 56 -25.86 -13.34 -51.65
C GLU A 56 -26.78 -13.70 -52.83
N ARG A 57 -26.48 -14.78 -53.58
CA ARG A 57 -27.27 -15.22 -54.73
C ARG A 57 -28.61 -15.86 -54.35
N THR A 58 -28.76 -16.39 -53.13
CA THR A 58 -30.02 -16.99 -52.64
C THR A 58 -30.94 -15.97 -51.99
N TYR A 59 -30.41 -14.97 -51.28
CA TYR A 59 -31.18 -13.95 -50.55
C TYR A 59 -32.25 -13.24 -51.41
N TRP A 60 -32.00 -13.12 -52.72
CA TRP A 60 -32.89 -12.45 -53.67
C TRP A 60 -33.90 -13.33 -54.41
N LYS A 61 -33.98 -14.66 -54.15
CA LYS A 61 -34.73 -15.59 -55.05
C LYS A 61 -35.65 -16.64 -54.42
N THR A 62 -35.57 -16.93 -53.12
CA THR A 62 -36.37 -18.01 -52.50
C THR A 62 -37.61 -17.50 -51.77
N GLY A 63 -38.79 -18.02 -52.15
CA GLY A 63 -40.02 -17.86 -51.37
C GLY A 63 -40.08 -18.81 -50.17
N LYS A 64 -40.97 -18.51 -49.20
CA LYS A 64 -41.11 -19.17 -47.88
C LYS A 64 -41.20 -20.71 -47.82
N LYS A 65 -41.27 -21.41 -48.96
CA LYS A 65 -41.40 -22.88 -49.03
C LYS A 65 -40.08 -23.63 -49.28
N GLN A 66 -38.96 -22.92 -49.49
CA GLN A 66 -37.62 -23.51 -49.72
C GLN A 66 -36.59 -23.09 -48.66
N GLN A 67 -37.02 -22.40 -47.60
CA GLN A 67 -36.12 -21.79 -46.63
C GLN A 67 -35.50 -22.79 -45.65
N GLY A 68 -36.25 -23.81 -45.20
CA GLY A 68 -35.74 -24.81 -44.25
C GLY A 68 -34.66 -25.74 -44.84
N GLU A 69 -34.76 -26.09 -46.13
CA GLU A 69 -33.70 -26.87 -46.82
C GLU A 69 -32.39 -26.06 -46.94
N PHE A 70 -32.51 -24.73 -47.08
CA PHE A 70 -31.38 -23.81 -47.15
C PHE A 70 -30.71 -23.59 -45.77
N GLU A 71 -31.50 -23.45 -44.71
CA GLU A 71 -31.01 -23.32 -43.33
C GLU A 71 -30.28 -24.60 -42.86
N ALA A 72 -30.76 -25.78 -43.24
CA ALA A 72 -30.08 -27.05 -42.98
C ALA A 72 -28.69 -27.13 -43.67
N ILE A 73 -28.61 -26.82 -44.97
CA ILE A 73 -27.35 -26.81 -45.72
C ILE A 73 -26.34 -25.83 -45.11
N LEU A 74 -26.78 -24.65 -44.64
CA LEU A 74 -25.91 -23.70 -43.94
C LEU A 74 -25.40 -24.22 -42.59
N SER A 75 -26.19 -25.03 -41.88
CA SER A 75 -25.77 -25.67 -40.63
C SER A 75 -24.63 -26.66 -40.85
N ASP A 76 -24.78 -27.58 -41.82
CA ASP A 76 -23.76 -28.58 -42.17
C ASP A 76 -22.44 -27.93 -42.64
N LEU A 77 -22.54 -26.81 -43.37
CA LEU A 77 -21.39 -26.01 -43.82
C LEU A 77 -20.69 -25.27 -42.66
N ASN A 78 -21.42 -24.86 -41.62
CA ASN A 78 -20.83 -24.26 -40.42
C ASN A 78 -20.10 -25.31 -39.56
N GLU A 79 -20.69 -26.49 -39.38
CA GLU A 79 -20.07 -27.64 -38.69
C GLU A 79 -18.77 -28.08 -39.40
N SER A 80 -18.81 -28.17 -40.74
CA SER A 80 -17.61 -28.49 -41.54
C SER A 80 -16.50 -27.44 -41.37
N ARG A 81 -16.86 -26.15 -41.31
CA ARG A 81 -15.92 -25.04 -41.07
C ARG A 81 -15.31 -25.08 -39.66
N PHE A 82 -16.06 -25.50 -38.64
CA PHE A 82 -15.55 -25.65 -37.27
C PHE A 82 -14.45 -26.71 -37.20
N ARG A 83 -14.68 -27.88 -37.82
CA ARG A 83 -13.69 -28.97 -37.91
C ARG A 83 -12.42 -28.53 -38.63
N LEU A 84 -12.56 -27.79 -39.73
CA LEU A 84 -11.44 -27.24 -40.50
C LEU A 84 -10.54 -26.31 -39.67
N VAL A 85 -11.13 -25.40 -38.88
CA VAL A 85 -10.38 -24.51 -37.99
C VAL A 85 -9.64 -25.31 -36.91
N SER A 86 -10.30 -26.33 -36.34
CA SER A 86 -9.68 -27.24 -35.36
C SER A 86 -8.49 -28.01 -35.95
N ALA A 87 -8.62 -28.56 -37.16
CA ALA A 87 -7.56 -29.30 -37.84
C ALA A 87 -6.36 -28.40 -38.19
N ILE A 88 -6.61 -27.17 -38.66
CA ILE A 88 -5.57 -26.17 -38.92
C ILE A 88 -4.80 -25.83 -37.64
N SER A 89 -5.49 -25.46 -36.56
CA SER A 89 -4.86 -25.12 -35.28
C SER A 89 -4.03 -26.27 -34.70
N THR A 90 -4.52 -27.51 -34.82
CA THR A 90 -3.83 -28.70 -34.32
C THR A 90 -2.56 -28.99 -35.12
N LEU A 91 -2.61 -28.90 -36.45
CA LEU A 91 -1.42 -29.04 -37.30
C LEU A 91 -0.38 -27.94 -37.05
N GLU A 92 -0.81 -26.69 -36.84
CA GLU A 92 0.11 -25.58 -36.53
C GLU A 92 0.86 -25.81 -35.22
N THR A 93 0.14 -26.27 -34.18
CA THR A 93 0.73 -26.59 -32.87
C THR A 93 1.77 -27.71 -32.96
N GLU A 94 1.44 -28.83 -33.62
CA GLU A 94 2.37 -29.97 -33.74
C GLU A 94 3.57 -29.65 -34.64
N ILE A 95 3.40 -28.83 -35.69
CA ILE A 95 4.53 -28.31 -36.48
C ILE A 95 5.51 -27.51 -35.60
N GLU A 96 5.02 -26.64 -34.72
CA GLU A 96 5.87 -25.82 -33.84
C GLU A 96 6.62 -26.67 -32.80
N VAL A 97 5.96 -27.67 -32.21
CA VAL A 97 6.58 -28.66 -31.30
C VAL A 97 7.71 -29.43 -32.01
N GLN A 98 7.48 -29.87 -33.24
CA GLN A 98 8.42 -30.70 -33.99
C GLN A 98 9.60 -29.89 -34.55
N GLU A 99 9.40 -28.64 -34.97
CA GLU A 99 10.51 -27.76 -35.40
C GLU A 99 11.37 -27.28 -34.23
N THR A 100 10.79 -27.03 -33.05
CA THR A 100 11.57 -26.72 -31.85
C THR A 100 12.39 -27.90 -31.35
N ALA A 101 11.89 -29.14 -31.51
CA ALA A 101 12.67 -30.36 -31.25
C ALA A 101 13.83 -30.56 -32.24
N ALA A 102 13.59 -30.34 -33.54
CA ALA A 102 14.60 -30.53 -34.59
C ALA A 102 15.80 -29.56 -34.49
N ALA A 103 15.61 -28.37 -33.90
CA ALA A 103 16.64 -27.34 -33.78
C ALA A 103 17.80 -27.69 -32.80
N VAL A 104 17.69 -28.77 -32.03
CA VAL A 104 18.59 -29.09 -30.89
C VAL A 104 19.86 -29.87 -31.31
N SER A 105 19.94 -30.39 -32.54
CA SER A 105 20.87 -31.48 -32.88
C SER A 105 22.10 -31.12 -33.75
N ILE A 106 22.83 -30.04 -33.44
CA ILE A 106 24.21 -29.80 -33.96
C ILE A 106 25.14 -29.32 -32.83
N PRO A 107 26.32 -29.93 -32.61
CA PRO A 107 27.23 -29.52 -31.54
C PRO A 107 28.09 -28.31 -31.93
N PHE A 108 27.91 -27.18 -31.24
CA PHE A 108 28.87 -26.07 -31.27
C PHE A 108 29.03 -25.44 -29.87
N GLN A 109 30.28 -25.11 -29.50
CA GLN A 109 30.59 -24.65 -28.14
C GLN A 109 30.28 -23.16 -27.95
N TYR A 110 29.25 -22.87 -27.15
CA TYR A 110 29.07 -21.55 -26.53
C TYR A 110 28.67 -21.69 -25.06
N TYR A 111 29.23 -20.81 -24.22
CA TYR A 111 28.83 -20.66 -22.82
C TYR A 111 27.49 -19.90 -22.73
N THR A 112 26.37 -20.62 -22.87
CA THR A 112 25.02 -20.06 -22.63
C THR A 112 24.57 -20.35 -21.20
N ARG A 113 24.51 -19.30 -20.36
CA ARG A 113 23.73 -19.36 -19.11
C ARG A 113 22.25 -19.20 -19.48
N PRO A 114 21.35 -20.14 -19.13
CA PRO A 114 19.93 -19.95 -19.37
C PRO A 114 19.40 -18.86 -18.43
N THR A 115 18.95 -17.74 -19.01
CA THR A 115 18.13 -16.74 -18.30
C THR A 115 16.67 -17.15 -18.37
N THR A 116 16.32 -18.23 -17.67
CA THR A 116 14.98 -18.33 -17.08
C THR A 116 14.79 -17.12 -16.16
N ALA A 117 13.58 -16.57 -16.09
CA ALA A 117 13.24 -15.66 -14.99
C ALA A 117 13.56 -16.37 -13.67
N LYS A 118 14.34 -15.73 -12.79
CA LYS A 118 14.60 -16.28 -11.45
C LYS A 118 13.38 -16.04 -10.57
N LEU A 119 12.36 -16.84 -10.80
CA LEU A 119 11.42 -17.22 -9.74
C LEU A 119 12.23 -17.52 -8.47
N PRO A 120 11.76 -17.12 -7.28
CA PRO A 120 12.34 -17.60 -6.04
C PRO A 120 12.46 -19.11 -6.11
N LYS A 121 13.68 -19.65 -5.98
CA LYS A 121 13.89 -21.10 -6.02
C LYS A 121 12.95 -21.73 -5.01
N LEU A 122 12.11 -22.66 -5.44
CA LEU A 122 11.17 -23.36 -4.57
C LEU A 122 11.97 -24.12 -3.49
N GLN A 123 12.10 -23.50 -2.31
CA GLN A 123 12.83 -24.09 -1.19
C GLN A 123 11.86 -24.98 -0.42
N ILE A 124 12.15 -26.27 -0.40
CA ILE A 124 11.48 -27.20 0.50
C ILE A 124 11.89 -26.81 1.92
N ASN A 125 10.92 -26.34 2.72
CA ASN A 125 11.17 -26.00 4.12
C ASN A 125 11.56 -27.27 4.91
N PRO A 126 12.57 -27.23 5.79
CA PRO A 126 12.94 -28.38 6.59
C PRO A 126 11.78 -28.89 7.46
N PHE A 127 11.50 -30.18 7.38
CA PHE A 127 10.43 -30.84 8.12
C PHE A 127 10.95 -31.37 9.45
N ASN A 128 10.31 -30.91 10.55
CA ASN A 128 10.74 -31.20 11.91
C ASN A 128 9.97 -32.35 12.59
N GLY A 129 8.85 -32.80 12.00
CA GLY A 129 7.96 -33.82 12.58
C GLY A 129 6.55 -33.34 12.92
N ASN A 130 6.20 -32.08 12.68
CA ASN A 130 4.84 -31.58 12.91
C ASN A 130 3.84 -32.19 11.90
N PRO A 131 2.86 -33.03 12.31
CA PRO A 131 1.95 -33.71 11.38
C PRO A 131 1.16 -32.76 10.47
N PHE A 132 0.75 -31.59 10.98
CA PHE A 132 0.03 -30.57 10.21
C PHE A 132 0.81 -30.03 9.00
N LYS A 133 2.14 -30.22 8.97
CA LYS A 133 3.02 -29.80 7.86
C LYS A 133 3.53 -30.95 6.99
N PHE A 134 3.24 -32.21 7.34
CA PHE A 134 3.81 -33.34 6.59
C PHE A 134 3.27 -33.41 5.16
N LEU A 135 1.97 -33.16 4.95
CA LEU A 135 1.36 -33.20 3.61
C LEU A 135 1.95 -32.12 2.68
N GLU A 136 2.12 -30.89 3.18
CA GLU A 136 2.76 -29.77 2.47
C GLU A 136 4.22 -30.10 2.10
N PHE A 137 5.01 -30.53 3.10
CA PHE A 137 6.39 -30.96 2.90
C PHE A 137 6.50 -32.11 1.90
N TRP A 138 5.68 -33.14 2.07
CA TRP A 138 5.74 -34.35 1.27
C TRP A 138 5.36 -34.06 -0.19
N GLN A 139 4.31 -33.28 -0.47
CA GLN A 139 3.96 -32.91 -1.85
C GLN A 139 5.10 -32.13 -2.55
N LEU A 140 5.76 -31.21 -1.84
CA LEU A 140 6.89 -30.45 -2.37
C LEU A 140 8.13 -31.34 -2.60
N TYR A 141 8.47 -32.21 -1.65
CA TYR A 141 9.58 -33.16 -1.77
C TYR A 141 9.31 -34.24 -2.84
N GLU A 142 8.09 -34.75 -2.92
CA GLU A 142 7.69 -35.82 -3.82
C GLU A 142 7.83 -35.39 -5.28
N ASN A 143 7.32 -34.20 -5.61
CA ASN A 143 7.37 -33.66 -6.97
C ASN A 143 8.75 -33.11 -7.36
N SER A 144 9.54 -32.59 -6.40
CA SER A 144 10.85 -31.99 -6.69
C SER A 144 12.02 -32.99 -6.66
N VAL A 145 11.93 -34.05 -5.83
CA VAL A 145 13.04 -34.96 -5.52
C VAL A 145 12.67 -36.43 -5.70
N HIS A 146 11.55 -36.92 -5.13
CA HIS A 146 11.23 -38.35 -5.15
C HIS A 146 10.94 -38.88 -6.58
N LYS A 147 10.03 -38.20 -7.29
CA LYS A 147 9.64 -38.48 -8.69
C LYS A 147 10.66 -37.99 -9.72
N ASN A 148 11.76 -37.37 -9.28
CA ASN A 148 12.76 -36.82 -10.18
C ASN A 148 13.72 -37.93 -10.65
N ASN A 149 13.44 -38.44 -11.86
CA ASN A 149 14.23 -39.51 -12.49
C ASN A 149 15.67 -39.09 -12.86
N SER A 150 16.02 -37.81 -12.76
CA SER A 150 17.37 -37.30 -13.01
C SER A 150 18.29 -37.37 -11.78
N LEU A 151 17.80 -37.86 -10.63
CA LEU A 151 18.57 -38.05 -9.39
C LEU A 151 18.65 -39.54 -9.05
N ALA A 152 19.82 -40.01 -8.63
CA ALA A 152 19.98 -41.35 -8.06
C ALA A 152 19.41 -41.42 -6.64
N ASP A 153 18.93 -42.60 -6.22
CA ASP A 153 18.23 -42.73 -4.93
C ASP A 153 19.12 -42.42 -3.71
N ILE A 154 20.44 -42.64 -3.81
CA ILE A 154 21.41 -42.16 -2.80
C ILE A 154 21.48 -40.62 -2.72
N GLU A 155 21.30 -39.90 -3.83
CA GLU A 155 21.24 -38.44 -3.85
C GLU A 155 19.92 -37.96 -3.25
N LYS A 156 18.80 -38.57 -3.64
CA LYS A 156 17.48 -38.31 -3.05
C LYS A 156 17.48 -38.53 -1.52
N PHE A 157 18.18 -39.56 -1.05
CA PHE A 157 18.33 -39.85 0.39
C PHE A 157 19.19 -38.81 1.11
N ASN A 158 20.31 -38.36 0.51
CA ASN A 158 21.08 -37.24 1.05
C ASN A 158 20.25 -35.95 1.14
N TYR A 159 19.46 -35.63 0.09
CA TYR A 159 18.52 -34.51 0.13
C TYR A 159 17.47 -34.68 1.24
N LEU A 160 16.86 -35.86 1.37
CA LEU A 160 15.90 -36.17 2.43
C LEU A 160 16.50 -35.94 3.83
N VAL A 161 17.67 -36.52 4.12
CA VAL A 161 18.37 -36.34 5.40
C VAL A 161 18.75 -34.88 5.65
N SER A 162 19.02 -34.09 4.61
CA SER A 162 19.32 -32.65 4.73
C SER A 162 18.08 -31.81 5.06
N LEU A 163 16.90 -32.24 4.60
CA LEU A 163 15.61 -31.56 4.77
C LEU A 163 14.83 -32.01 6.02
N LEU A 164 15.39 -32.92 6.82
CA LEU A 164 14.78 -33.38 8.07
C LEU A 164 15.51 -32.81 9.30
N SER A 165 14.73 -32.30 10.25
CA SER A 165 15.18 -31.81 11.55
C SER A 165 14.43 -32.52 12.70
N GLU A 166 14.88 -32.28 13.93
CA GLU A 166 14.20 -32.67 15.18
C GLU A 166 13.69 -34.14 15.17
N ASP A 167 12.43 -34.36 15.54
CA ASP A 167 11.83 -35.70 15.64
C ASP A 167 11.84 -36.44 14.30
N ALA A 168 11.58 -35.75 13.18
CA ALA A 168 11.53 -36.39 11.86
C ALA A 168 12.90 -36.91 11.44
N LYS A 169 13.99 -36.20 11.77
CA LYS A 169 15.36 -36.70 11.57
C LYS A 169 15.67 -37.89 12.46
N HIS A 170 15.16 -37.90 13.70
CA HIS A 170 15.32 -39.02 14.63
C HIS A 170 14.59 -40.30 14.15
N CYS A 171 13.52 -40.19 13.34
CA CYS A 171 12.78 -41.36 12.83
C CYS A 171 13.63 -42.29 11.98
N ILE A 172 14.56 -41.74 11.21
CA ILE A 172 15.45 -42.47 10.29
C ILE A 172 16.88 -42.59 10.84
N ALA A 173 17.11 -42.18 12.09
CA ALA A 173 18.43 -42.23 12.72
C ALA A 173 18.85 -43.69 12.97
N GLY A 174 19.92 -44.11 12.29
CA GLY A 174 20.43 -45.49 12.30
C GLY A 174 20.36 -46.18 10.94
N ILE A 175 19.55 -45.67 10.01
CA ILE A 175 19.56 -46.12 8.61
C ILE A 175 20.84 -45.61 7.94
N ARG A 176 21.56 -46.50 7.23
CA ARG A 176 22.76 -46.11 6.48
C ARG A 176 22.36 -45.46 5.15
N ILE A 177 22.98 -44.33 4.81
CA ILE A 177 22.74 -43.64 3.55
C ILE A 177 23.32 -44.46 2.39
N SER A 178 22.44 -45.18 1.68
CA SER A 178 22.73 -45.91 0.45
C SER A 178 21.44 -46.07 -0.38
N SER A 179 21.56 -46.36 -1.67
CA SER A 179 20.39 -46.44 -2.58
C SER A 179 19.33 -47.44 -2.13
N GLU A 180 19.76 -48.59 -1.61
CA GLU A 180 18.90 -49.70 -1.19
C GLU A 180 18.05 -49.34 0.03
N ASN A 181 18.55 -48.44 0.88
CA ASN A 181 17.91 -48.01 2.11
C ASN A 181 17.03 -46.75 1.94
N TYR A 182 17.07 -46.09 0.76
CA TYR A 182 16.31 -44.86 0.52
C TYR A 182 14.79 -45.08 0.67
N GLN A 183 14.27 -46.14 0.05
CA GLN A 183 12.83 -46.42 0.11
C GLN A 183 12.38 -46.69 1.55
N THR A 184 13.13 -47.49 2.32
CA THR A 184 12.84 -47.75 3.73
C THR A 184 12.80 -46.47 4.58
N ALA A 185 13.64 -45.48 4.29
CA ALA A 185 13.59 -44.18 4.95
C ALA A 185 12.37 -43.33 4.54
N VAL A 186 11.88 -43.46 3.30
CA VAL A 186 10.61 -42.87 2.85
C VAL A 186 9.42 -43.55 3.53
N ASP A 187 9.39 -44.89 3.53
CA ASP A 187 8.31 -45.70 4.09
C ASP A 187 8.06 -45.37 5.57
N ILE A 188 9.13 -45.29 6.37
CA ILE A 188 9.06 -44.94 7.81
C ILE A 188 8.48 -43.53 8.05
N LEU A 189 8.76 -42.57 7.16
CA LEU A 189 8.22 -41.21 7.27
C LEU A 189 6.75 -41.17 6.85
N GLN A 190 6.37 -41.89 5.80
CA GLN A 190 4.97 -42.01 5.37
C GLN A 190 4.13 -42.77 6.42
N GLU A 191 4.62 -43.86 6.99
CA GLU A 191 3.93 -44.61 8.06
C GLU A 191 3.72 -43.72 9.31
N LYS A 192 4.77 -43.00 9.74
CA LYS A 192 4.69 -42.22 10.98
C LYS A 192 3.85 -40.94 10.83
N TYR A 193 4.02 -40.21 9.71
CA TYR A 193 3.50 -38.84 9.51
C TYR A 193 2.50 -38.70 8.36
N GLY A 194 2.51 -39.61 7.37
CA GLY A 194 1.56 -39.64 6.25
C GLY A 194 0.21 -40.27 6.59
N ASN A 195 0.08 -40.91 7.76
CA ASN A 195 -1.18 -41.42 8.26
C ASN A 195 -2.18 -40.27 8.54
N THR A 196 -3.17 -40.14 7.66
CA THR A 196 -4.24 -39.13 7.73
C THR A 196 -5.07 -39.23 9.01
N ASP A 197 -5.30 -40.45 9.51
CA ASP A 197 -6.18 -40.71 10.64
C ASP A 197 -5.60 -40.13 11.95
N ARG A 198 -4.28 -40.12 12.09
CA ARG A 198 -3.56 -39.41 13.16
C ARG A 198 -3.73 -37.90 13.07
N LEU A 199 -3.64 -37.34 11.85
CA LEU A 199 -3.82 -35.90 11.61
C LEU A 199 -5.26 -35.45 11.89
N VAL A 200 -6.24 -36.25 11.45
CA VAL A 200 -7.66 -36.14 11.81
C VAL A 200 -7.84 -36.19 13.34
N SER A 201 -7.28 -37.20 14.00
CA SER A 201 -7.33 -37.36 15.47
C SER A 201 -6.72 -36.16 16.21
N GLN A 202 -5.64 -35.58 15.67
CA GLN A 202 -5.04 -34.38 16.23
C GLN A 202 -5.95 -33.15 16.05
N HIS A 203 -6.57 -32.96 14.88
CA HIS A 203 -7.57 -31.90 14.69
C HIS A 203 -8.78 -32.03 15.63
N TYR A 204 -9.31 -33.25 15.83
CA TYR A 204 -10.35 -33.51 16.84
C TYR A 204 -9.88 -33.15 18.26
N THR A 205 -8.61 -33.42 18.58
CA THR A 205 -8.01 -33.13 19.89
C THR A 205 -7.85 -31.62 20.12
N GLU A 206 -7.27 -30.88 19.18
CA GLU A 206 -7.13 -29.42 19.29
C GLU A 206 -8.50 -28.72 19.38
N LEU A 207 -9.44 -29.08 18.49
CA LEU A 207 -10.81 -28.54 18.50
C LEU A 207 -11.52 -28.81 19.85
N SER A 208 -11.27 -29.97 20.45
CA SER A 208 -11.77 -30.32 21.80
C SER A 208 -11.08 -29.54 22.91
N ASN A 209 -9.79 -29.21 22.76
CA ASN A 209 -8.99 -28.48 23.74
C ASN A 209 -9.12 -26.95 23.67
N LEU A 210 -9.64 -26.38 22.58
CA LEU A 210 -9.80 -24.92 22.43
C LEU A 210 -10.44 -24.25 23.67
N PRO A 211 -9.96 -23.08 24.11
CA PRO A 211 -10.56 -22.36 25.23
C PRO A 211 -11.99 -21.89 24.90
N ARG A 212 -12.82 -21.69 25.93
CA ARG A 212 -14.16 -21.10 25.75
C ARG A 212 -14.02 -19.58 25.55
N ALA A 213 -14.67 -19.06 24.52
CA ALA A 213 -14.70 -17.64 24.22
C ALA A 213 -15.37 -16.82 25.34
N SER A 214 -14.83 -15.62 25.57
CA SER A 214 -15.46 -14.60 26.42
C SER A 214 -16.51 -13.79 25.64
N ASN A 215 -17.28 -12.96 26.35
CA ASN A 215 -18.25 -12.03 25.72
C ASN A 215 -17.59 -10.89 24.92
N HIS A 216 -16.26 -10.83 24.82
CA HIS A 216 -15.57 -9.82 24.02
C HIS A 216 -15.49 -10.23 22.56
N THR A 217 -15.87 -9.32 21.65
CA THR A 217 -16.02 -9.58 20.21
C THR A 217 -14.78 -10.19 19.56
N HIS A 218 -13.58 -9.70 19.90
CA HIS A 218 -12.31 -10.27 19.42
C HIS A 218 -12.08 -11.73 19.89
N SER A 219 -12.49 -12.07 21.11
CA SER A 219 -12.40 -13.44 21.66
C SER A 219 -13.41 -14.38 21.01
N LEU A 220 -14.62 -13.89 20.70
CA LEU A 220 -15.61 -14.61 19.89
C LEU A 220 -15.06 -14.89 18.48
N ARG A 221 -14.51 -13.88 17.81
CA ARG A 221 -13.92 -14.00 16.47
C ARG A 221 -12.75 -15.00 16.44
N THR A 222 -11.77 -14.86 17.34
CA THR A 222 -10.59 -15.76 17.39
C THR A 222 -11.00 -17.22 17.64
N THR A 223 -12.01 -17.45 18.50
CA THR A 223 -12.52 -18.81 18.76
C THR A 223 -13.30 -19.36 17.57
N TYR A 224 -14.04 -18.52 16.85
CA TYR A 224 -14.68 -18.88 15.59
C TYR A 224 -13.65 -19.23 14.50
N GLU A 225 -12.61 -18.42 14.33
CA GLU A 225 -11.56 -18.61 13.31
C GLU A 225 -10.79 -19.93 13.51
N GLU A 226 -10.41 -20.26 14.75
CA GLU A 226 -9.74 -21.54 15.07
C GLU A 226 -10.67 -22.76 14.88
N ILE A 227 -11.96 -22.62 15.17
CA ILE A 227 -12.97 -23.66 14.87
C ILE A 227 -13.13 -23.85 13.36
N GLU A 228 -13.30 -22.77 12.59
CA GLU A 228 -13.47 -22.81 11.13
C GLU A 228 -12.24 -23.43 10.46
N LYS A 229 -11.04 -23.02 10.88
CA LYS A 229 -9.73 -23.55 10.45
C LYS A 229 -9.62 -25.06 10.63
N HIS A 230 -9.92 -25.58 11.82
CA HIS A 230 -9.83 -27.02 12.09
C HIS A 230 -10.90 -27.82 11.35
N LEU A 231 -12.15 -27.33 11.27
CA LEU A 231 -13.21 -28.01 10.52
C LEU A 231 -12.92 -28.02 9.00
N ARG A 232 -12.40 -26.92 8.45
CA ARG A 232 -11.96 -26.87 7.04
C ARG A 232 -10.80 -27.84 6.76
N SER A 233 -9.87 -27.98 7.71
CA SER A 233 -8.77 -28.96 7.61
C SER A 233 -9.28 -30.40 7.62
N LEU A 234 -10.23 -30.71 8.51
CA LEU A 234 -10.91 -32.01 8.56
C LEU A 234 -11.67 -32.30 7.26
N GLN A 235 -12.44 -31.34 6.75
CA GLN A 235 -13.16 -31.48 5.48
C GLN A 235 -12.23 -31.76 4.29
N ASN A 236 -11.06 -31.12 4.24
CA ASN A 236 -10.03 -31.39 3.23
C ASN A 236 -9.38 -32.78 3.36
N LEU A 237 -9.43 -33.39 4.54
CA LEU A 237 -9.01 -34.78 4.80
C LEU A 237 -10.14 -35.81 4.57
N GLY A 238 -11.32 -35.37 4.09
CA GLY A 238 -12.48 -36.21 3.80
C GLY A 238 -13.46 -36.42 4.97
N GLU A 239 -13.20 -35.82 6.13
CA GLU A 239 -14.05 -35.97 7.31
C GLU A 239 -15.37 -35.18 7.21
N SER A 240 -16.46 -35.77 7.72
CA SER A 240 -17.79 -35.15 7.63
C SER A 240 -18.03 -34.17 8.78
N ILE A 241 -17.82 -32.88 8.52
CA ILE A 241 -18.01 -31.79 9.50
C ILE A 241 -19.45 -31.68 10.05
N GLU A 242 -20.42 -32.40 9.49
CA GLU A 242 -21.82 -32.42 9.93
C GLU A 242 -22.11 -33.42 11.05
N HIS A 243 -21.10 -34.12 11.57
CA HIS A 243 -21.27 -34.98 12.75
C HIS A 243 -21.66 -34.18 14.01
N ARG A 244 -22.63 -34.72 14.75
CA ARG A 244 -23.20 -34.12 15.99
C ARG A 244 -22.14 -33.73 17.04
N ILE A 245 -21.00 -34.40 17.07
CA ILE A 245 -19.87 -34.06 17.95
C ILE A 245 -19.39 -32.62 17.74
N PHE A 246 -19.34 -32.13 16.50
CA PHE A 246 -18.91 -30.78 16.19
C PHE A 246 -19.91 -29.73 16.68
N MET A 247 -21.22 -29.99 16.58
CA MET A 247 -22.24 -29.15 17.23
C MET A 247 -22.02 -29.08 18.74
N THR A 248 -21.76 -30.21 19.40
CA THR A 248 -21.49 -30.24 20.85
C THR A 248 -20.21 -29.49 21.21
N ILE A 249 -19.14 -29.61 20.41
CA ILE A 249 -17.90 -28.87 20.65
C ILE A 249 -18.15 -27.37 20.46
N ILE A 250 -18.74 -26.92 19.35
CA ILE A 250 -19.08 -25.49 19.11
C ILE A 250 -19.89 -24.93 20.29
N TYR A 251 -20.90 -25.66 20.76
CA TYR A 251 -21.71 -25.28 21.92
C TYR A 251 -20.92 -25.16 23.23
N SER A 252 -19.85 -25.94 23.41
CA SER A 252 -18.95 -25.79 24.55
C SER A 252 -18.07 -24.54 24.48
N LYS A 253 -17.75 -24.05 23.26
CA LYS A 253 -16.78 -22.97 23.04
C LYS A 253 -17.38 -21.55 23.04
N PHE A 254 -18.67 -21.37 22.78
CA PHE A 254 -19.29 -20.03 22.80
C PHE A 254 -20.02 -19.71 24.13
N PRO A 255 -20.10 -18.43 24.54
CA PRO A 255 -20.82 -18.01 25.74
C PRO A 255 -22.34 -18.00 25.56
N SER A 256 -23.08 -17.95 26.68
CA SER A 256 -24.53 -18.16 26.74
C SER A 256 -25.36 -17.13 25.96
N ASN A 257 -24.89 -15.88 25.82
CA ASN A 257 -25.55 -14.86 25.00
C ASN A 257 -25.56 -15.21 23.51
N ILE A 258 -24.47 -15.76 22.98
CA ILE A 258 -24.39 -16.23 21.59
C ILE A 258 -25.26 -17.47 21.42
N LEU A 259 -25.15 -18.44 22.32
CA LEU A 259 -25.95 -19.67 22.27
C LEU A 259 -27.46 -19.40 22.40
N PHE A 260 -27.87 -18.38 23.15
CA PHE A 260 -29.28 -17.96 23.25
C PHE A 260 -29.84 -17.48 21.91
N GLU A 261 -29.11 -16.63 21.18
CA GLU A 261 -29.51 -16.20 19.84
C GLU A 261 -29.49 -17.37 18.84
N VAL A 262 -28.56 -18.32 18.96
CA VAL A 262 -28.56 -19.55 18.16
C VAL A 262 -29.80 -20.42 18.42
N GLU A 263 -30.19 -20.67 19.68
CA GLU A 263 -31.40 -21.43 20.00
C GLU A 263 -32.68 -20.70 19.56
N LYS A 264 -32.73 -19.38 19.75
CA LYS A 264 -33.80 -18.51 19.23
C LYS A 264 -33.94 -18.60 17.71
N HIS A 265 -32.83 -18.70 16.97
CA HIS A 265 -32.84 -18.95 15.52
C HIS A 265 -33.31 -20.37 15.17
N LYS A 266 -32.91 -21.41 15.93
CA LYS A 266 -33.40 -22.79 15.73
C LYS A 266 -34.92 -22.93 15.85
N LEU A 267 -35.58 -22.14 16.70
CA LEU A 267 -37.05 -22.16 16.83
C LEU A 267 -37.76 -21.87 15.49
N GLY A 268 -37.15 -21.08 14.60
CA GLY A 268 -37.63 -20.86 13.24
C GLY A 268 -37.06 -21.80 12.18
N ASN A 269 -36.05 -22.62 12.51
CA ASN A 269 -35.27 -23.38 11.53
C ASN A 269 -34.75 -24.72 12.11
N PRO A 270 -35.61 -25.77 12.17
CA PRO A 270 -35.34 -26.99 12.93
C PRO A 270 -34.29 -27.94 12.32
N LYS A 271 -33.75 -27.65 11.12
CA LYS A 271 -32.68 -28.42 10.47
C LYS A 271 -31.39 -27.58 10.35
N LEU A 272 -30.86 -27.16 11.50
CA LEU A 272 -29.59 -26.46 11.58
C LEU A 272 -28.41 -27.44 11.41
N THR A 273 -27.63 -27.25 10.35
CA THR A 273 -26.38 -27.96 10.06
C THR A 273 -25.18 -27.25 10.70
N VAL A 274 -24.03 -27.91 10.81
CA VAL A 274 -22.79 -27.34 11.37
C VAL A 274 -22.32 -26.16 10.52
N ALA A 275 -22.35 -26.26 9.20
CA ALA A 275 -22.05 -25.12 8.33
C ALA A 275 -22.95 -23.90 8.62
N LYS A 276 -24.29 -24.10 8.66
CA LYS A 276 -25.25 -23.02 8.94
C LYS A 276 -25.15 -22.45 10.36
N LEU A 277 -24.73 -23.27 11.33
CA LEU A 277 -24.44 -22.83 12.69
C LEU A 277 -23.23 -21.89 12.71
N LEU A 278 -22.17 -22.21 11.96
CA LEU A 278 -20.99 -21.36 11.81
C LEU A 278 -21.32 -20.06 11.07
N ASP A 279 -22.04 -20.12 9.95
CA ASP A 279 -22.48 -18.92 9.21
C ASP A 279 -23.32 -17.97 10.09
N TYR A 280 -24.22 -18.53 10.91
CA TYR A 280 -25.03 -17.73 11.81
C TYR A 280 -24.21 -17.11 12.96
N ILE A 281 -23.26 -17.86 13.54
CA ILE A 281 -22.34 -17.33 14.55
C ILE A 281 -21.44 -16.23 13.95
N LYS A 282 -20.94 -16.42 12.72
CA LYS A 282 -20.18 -15.40 11.95
C LYS A 282 -21.02 -14.13 11.79
N GLY A 283 -22.28 -14.27 11.39
CA GLY A 283 -23.23 -13.16 11.27
C GLY A 283 -23.49 -12.43 12.59
N LEU A 284 -23.63 -13.14 13.71
CA LEU A 284 -23.77 -12.55 15.05
C LEU A 284 -22.52 -11.77 15.47
N ILE A 285 -21.33 -12.31 15.20
CA ILE A 285 -20.04 -11.66 15.49
C ILE A 285 -19.92 -10.39 14.63
N MET A 286 -20.11 -10.47 13.32
CA MET A 286 -20.09 -9.32 12.42
C MET A 286 -21.13 -8.25 12.79
N ALA A 287 -22.32 -8.63 13.25
CA ALA A 287 -23.32 -7.70 13.75
C ALA A 287 -22.85 -6.96 15.01
N GLN A 288 -22.23 -7.65 15.97
CA GLN A 288 -21.63 -7.02 17.16
C GLN A 288 -20.45 -6.11 16.79
N GLU A 289 -19.65 -6.46 15.79
CA GLU A 289 -18.53 -5.66 15.29
C GLU A 289 -19.00 -4.41 14.56
N ASN A 290 -20.07 -4.51 13.75
CA ASN A 290 -20.69 -3.38 13.08
C ASN A 290 -21.37 -2.44 14.09
N VAL A 291 -22.05 -2.95 15.11
CA VAL A 291 -22.58 -2.13 16.22
C VAL A 291 -21.44 -1.46 17.01
N THR A 292 -20.36 -2.18 17.31
CA THR A 292 -19.19 -1.60 18.00
C THR A 292 -18.55 -0.48 17.17
N SER A 293 -18.39 -0.69 15.86
CA SER A 293 -17.82 0.27 14.93
C SER A 293 -18.71 1.50 14.72
N ALA A 294 -20.03 1.31 14.66
CA ALA A 294 -21.01 2.40 14.62
C ALA A 294 -21.03 3.22 15.92
N VAL A 295 -20.95 2.57 17.09
CA VAL A 295 -20.85 3.28 18.38
C VAL A 295 -19.54 4.09 18.47
N VAL A 296 -18.46 3.59 17.88
CA VAL A 296 -17.18 4.33 17.75
C VAL A 296 -17.30 5.51 16.77
N SER A 297 -18.02 5.39 15.65
CA SER A 297 -18.21 6.49 14.70
C SER A 297 -19.17 7.58 15.19
N PHE A 298 -20.22 7.23 15.96
CA PHE A 298 -21.13 8.20 16.59
C PHE A 298 -20.52 8.96 17.78
N TYR A 299 -19.47 8.43 18.43
CA TYR A 299 -18.78 9.10 19.54
C TYR A 299 -17.25 9.17 19.32
N PRO A 300 -16.77 9.93 18.32
CA PRO A 300 -15.39 9.89 17.84
C PRO A 300 -14.43 10.73 18.71
N ASN A 301 -14.35 10.46 20.03
CA ASN A 301 -13.11 10.65 20.80
C ASN A 301 -13.17 10.07 22.22
N ARG A 302 -12.39 9.02 22.46
CA ARG A 302 -11.68 8.87 23.75
C ARG A 302 -10.41 8.04 23.59
N SER A 303 -9.27 8.64 23.92
CA SER A 303 -7.94 8.07 23.68
C SER A 303 -7.61 6.89 24.60
N THR A 304 -7.86 5.68 24.10
CA THR A 304 -7.38 4.43 24.70
C THR A 304 -5.89 4.23 24.43
N ARG A 305 -5.05 4.74 25.34
CA ARG A 305 -3.67 4.26 25.47
C ARG A 305 -3.71 2.75 25.74
N SER A 306 -3.18 1.94 24.81
CA SER A 306 -3.10 0.49 24.97
C SER A 306 -2.21 0.12 26.18
N GLY A 307 -2.54 -1.00 26.83
CA GLY A 307 -1.87 -1.44 28.04
C GLY A 307 -2.48 -2.72 28.63
N THR A 308 -2.18 -3.86 27.99
CA THR A 308 -2.24 -5.24 28.51
C THR A 308 -3.51 -5.68 29.26
N ALA A 309 -4.27 -6.60 28.65
CA ALA A 309 -5.31 -7.35 29.34
C ALA A 309 -4.79 -8.72 29.77
N GLU A 310 -4.80 -9.02 31.07
CA GLU A 310 -4.76 -10.37 31.62
C GLU A 310 -5.18 -10.38 33.09
N CYS A 311 -6.04 -11.32 33.49
CA CYS A 311 -6.41 -11.68 34.87
C CYS A 311 -7.09 -10.60 35.78
N LEU A 312 -8.12 -10.88 36.58
CA LEU A 312 -8.92 -12.10 36.87
C LEU A 312 -10.34 -11.69 37.36
N VAL A 313 -11.34 -12.51 37.03
CA VAL A 313 -12.56 -12.92 37.80
C VAL A 313 -13.33 -11.89 38.65
N GLY A 314 -14.66 -11.88 38.49
CA GLY A 314 -15.61 -11.52 39.54
C GLY A 314 -16.74 -10.59 39.10
N ALA A 315 -17.90 -11.16 38.77
CA ALA A 315 -19.14 -10.42 38.56
C ALA A 315 -20.32 -11.20 39.15
N GLU A 316 -21.05 -10.57 40.08
CA GLU A 316 -22.36 -11.02 40.56
C GLU A 316 -23.34 -9.84 40.45
N GLU A 317 -24.15 -9.87 39.39
CA GLU A 317 -25.51 -9.30 39.33
C GLU A 317 -26.44 -10.21 40.16
N PRO A 318 -27.57 -9.76 40.73
CA PRO A 318 -28.56 -8.83 40.16
C PRO A 318 -28.95 -7.68 41.15
N THR A 319 -30.00 -6.85 41.03
CA THR A 319 -31.33 -7.01 40.40
C THR A 319 -32.01 -5.67 40.05
N GLU A 320 -33.12 -5.77 39.31
CA GLU A 320 -33.99 -4.73 38.75
C GLU A 320 -34.26 -3.46 39.60
N CYS A 321 -34.39 -2.32 38.90
CA CYS A 321 -35.43 -1.33 39.21
C CYS A 321 -35.83 -0.58 37.92
N LEU A 322 -37.10 -0.18 37.81
CA LEU A 322 -37.74 0.30 36.58
C LEU A 322 -37.65 1.83 36.35
N LEU A 323 -37.61 2.20 35.07
CA LEU A 323 -38.19 3.42 34.49
C LEU A 323 -37.82 4.78 35.12
N ALA A 324 -36.61 5.25 34.86
CA ALA A 324 -36.31 6.68 34.71
C ALA A 324 -35.21 6.89 33.65
N GLY A 325 -35.29 7.98 32.87
CA GLY A 325 -34.43 8.20 31.70
C GLY A 325 -32.94 8.35 32.05
N ALA A 326 -32.09 7.54 31.43
CA ALA A 326 -30.65 7.58 31.62
C ALA A 326 -29.95 8.41 30.54
N GLU A 327 -29.67 9.69 30.81
CA GLU A 327 -28.67 10.45 30.04
C GLU A 327 -27.33 9.69 30.03
N THR A 328 -26.78 9.40 28.86
CA THR A 328 -25.41 8.89 28.75
C THR A 328 -24.46 9.91 29.39
N ARG A 329 -23.77 9.52 30.47
CA ARG A 329 -23.00 10.44 31.32
C ARG A 329 -21.79 11.03 30.59
N SER A 330 -22.03 12.15 29.91
CA SER A 330 -21.02 13.11 29.45
C SER A 330 -19.97 13.35 30.55
N LEU A 331 -18.71 13.53 30.14
CA LEU A 331 -17.53 13.55 31.02
C LEU A 331 -17.41 14.86 31.83
N ARG A 332 -18.43 15.16 32.62
CA ARG A 332 -18.54 16.35 33.45
C ARG A 332 -17.67 16.18 34.69
N CYS A 333 -16.52 16.87 34.71
CA CYS A 333 -15.59 16.97 35.84
C CYS A 333 -16.34 17.20 37.17
N PHE A 334 -15.99 16.45 38.22
CA PHE A 334 -16.73 16.50 39.50
C PHE A 334 -16.84 17.93 40.06
N PHE A 335 -15.75 18.69 39.97
CA PHE A 335 -15.64 20.05 40.52
C PHE A 335 -16.36 21.10 39.66
N CYS A 336 -15.93 21.29 38.41
CA CYS A 336 -16.40 22.41 37.56
C CYS A 336 -17.43 22.03 36.47
N LYS A 337 -17.78 20.75 36.34
CA LYS A 337 -18.67 20.17 35.32
C LYS A 337 -18.20 20.26 33.86
N GLY A 338 -17.03 20.86 33.59
CA GLY A 338 -16.41 20.89 32.26
C GLY A 338 -15.93 19.51 31.76
N GLY A 339 -15.71 19.39 30.45
CA GLY A 339 -15.37 18.14 29.75
C GLY A 339 -13.93 17.65 29.89
N HIS A 340 -13.45 17.41 31.11
CA HIS A 340 -12.10 16.90 31.40
C HIS A 340 -12.10 15.95 32.60
N TRP A 341 -11.02 15.18 32.82
CA TRP A 341 -10.93 14.31 33.99
C TRP A 341 -10.88 15.13 35.28
N THR A 342 -11.53 14.63 36.34
CA THR A 342 -11.63 15.34 37.63
C THR A 342 -10.28 15.75 38.24
N ASP A 343 -9.20 15.01 37.95
CA ASP A 343 -7.83 15.35 38.33
C ASP A 343 -7.28 16.58 37.57
N GLU A 344 -7.63 16.77 36.31
CA GLU A 344 -7.13 17.82 35.40
C GLU A 344 -7.77 19.21 35.66
N CYS A 345 -8.72 19.31 36.61
CA CYS A 345 -9.51 20.52 36.82
C CYS A 345 -8.70 21.78 37.20
N GLN A 346 -8.54 22.71 36.26
CA GLN A 346 -7.86 23.98 36.48
C GLN A 346 -8.67 25.01 37.30
N ARG A 347 -10.00 24.84 37.44
CA ARG A 347 -10.85 25.77 38.24
C ARG A 347 -10.58 25.69 39.75
N TYR A 348 -10.04 24.57 40.21
CA TYR A 348 -9.65 24.37 41.60
C TYR A 348 -8.22 23.83 41.60
N PRO A 349 -7.19 24.68 41.42
CA PRO A 349 -5.81 24.24 41.24
C PRO A 349 -5.24 23.52 42.48
N THR A 350 -5.56 23.95 43.71
CA THR A 350 -4.89 23.40 44.91
C THR A 350 -5.60 22.20 45.53
N LEU A 351 -4.84 21.42 46.31
CA LEU A 351 -5.39 20.30 47.08
C LEU A 351 -6.36 20.76 48.20
N ALA A 352 -6.16 21.96 48.75
CA ALA A 352 -6.99 22.48 49.84
C ALA A 352 -8.42 22.78 49.34
N GLU A 353 -8.54 23.58 48.29
CA GLU A 353 -9.82 23.88 47.62
C GLU A 353 -10.57 22.60 47.21
N ARG A 354 -9.85 21.66 46.59
CA ARG A 354 -10.42 20.38 46.14
C ARG A 354 -10.93 19.52 47.29
N LYS A 355 -10.28 19.56 48.45
CA LYS A 355 -10.80 18.90 49.67
C LYS A 355 -12.05 19.60 50.19
N MET A 356 -12.06 20.93 50.25
CA MET A 356 -13.22 21.73 50.70
C MET A 356 -14.47 21.49 49.83
N PHE A 357 -14.30 21.23 48.53
CA PHE A 357 -15.41 20.92 47.62
C PHE A 357 -15.99 19.50 47.81
N VAL A 358 -15.27 18.57 48.44
CA VAL A 358 -15.67 17.15 48.58
C VAL A 358 -16.40 16.93 49.90
N ASN A 359 -17.69 17.27 49.89
CA ASN A 359 -18.62 16.90 50.95
C ASN A 359 -19.06 15.42 50.78
N GLY A 360 -18.21 14.48 51.22
CA GLY A 360 -18.44 13.04 51.09
C GLY A 360 -17.16 12.19 51.13
N CYS A 361 -17.23 10.96 50.60
CA CYS A 361 -16.11 10.02 50.60
C CYS A 361 -14.96 10.47 49.69
N TYR A 362 -13.81 10.79 50.32
CA TYR A 362 -12.61 11.20 49.60
C TYR A 362 -12.02 10.17 48.63
N ASN A 363 -12.40 8.88 48.69
CA ASN A 363 -11.88 7.83 47.80
C ASN A 363 -12.66 7.69 46.47
N CYS A 364 -14.00 7.75 46.53
CA CYS A 364 -14.87 7.57 45.36
C CYS A 364 -15.61 8.86 44.92
N LEU A 365 -15.53 9.93 45.71
CA LEU A 365 -16.26 11.20 45.57
C LEU A 365 -17.79 11.08 45.68
N SER A 366 -18.32 9.96 46.20
CA SER A 366 -19.75 9.85 46.53
C SER A 366 -20.10 10.68 47.75
N ARG A 367 -21.30 11.28 47.74
CA ARG A 367 -21.89 11.96 48.91
C ARG A 367 -22.62 11.00 49.86
N SER A 368 -22.74 9.70 49.52
CA SER A 368 -23.56 8.73 50.25
C SER A 368 -22.88 8.04 51.44
N HIS A 369 -21.57 8.21 51.62
CA HIS A 369 -20.79 7.58 52.70
C HIS A 369 -19.50 8.37 52.95
N ILE A 370 -18.79 8.05 54.03
CA ILE A 370 -17.44 8.60 54.33
C ILE A 370 -16.33 7.61 53.94
N LEU A 371 -15.07 7.97 54.19
CA LEU A 371 -13.91 7.20 53.71
C LEU A 371 -13.80 5.80 54.34
N SER A 372 -14.18 5.63 55.61
CA SER A 372 -14.15 4.35 56.33
C SER A 372 -15.05 3.29 55.67
N ASP A 373 -16.22 3.70 55.24
CA ASP A 373 -17.30 2.80 54.80
C ASP A 373 -17.22 2.55 53.28
N CYS A 374 -16.10 2.94 52.66
CA CYS A 374 -15.91 2.86 51.22
C CYS A 374 -15.52 1.44 50.78
N THR A 375 -16.52 0.72 50.25
CA THR A 375 -16.34 -0.62 49.64
C THR A 375 -15.36 -0.60 48.47
N VAL A 376 -15.33 0.49 47.69
CA VAL A 376 -14.53 0.67 46.46
C VAL A 376 -13.02 0.52 46.72
N ASP A 377 -12.47 -0.67 46.44
CA ASP A 377 -11.02 -0.85 46.42
C ASP A 377 -10.42 -0.33 45.11
N ARG A 378 -9.75 0.82 45.21
CA ARG A 378 -9.04 1.43 44.09
C ARG A 378 -7.70 1.97 44.57
N ALA A 379 -6.64 1.64 43.84
CA ALA A 379 -5.33 2.28 43.99
C ALA A 379 -5.37 3.68 43.37
N CYS A 380 -4.79 4.67 44.05
CA CYS A 380 -4.57 5.98 43.45
C CYS A 380 -3.54 5.86 42.31
N PHE A 381 -3.82 6.50 41.17
CA PHE A 381 -2.95 6.46 39.98
C PHE A 381 -1.53 6.99 40.26
N TYR A 382 -1.44 8.06 41.07
CA TYR A 382 -0.20 8.78 41.33
C TYR A 382 0.65 8.13 42.43
N CYS A 383 0.07 7.87 43.61
CA CYS A 383 0.80 7.32 44.78
C CYS A 383 0.66 5.80 45.00
N ARG A 384 -0.13 5.10 44.18
CA ARG A 384 -0.46 3.66 44.29
C ARG A 384 -1.15 3.18 45.58
N ARG A 385 -1.25 4.01 46.63
CA ARG A 385 -1.97 3.70 47.88
C ARG A 385 -3.45 3.37 47.59
N ARG A 386 -3.96 2.25 48.13
CA ARG A 386 -5.37 1.80 48.02
C ARG A 386 -6.27 2.40 49.11
N LYS A 387 -7.56 2.60 48.84
CA LYS A 387 -8.62 3.06 49.78
C LYS A 387 -8.28 4.30 50.63
N ARG A 388 -7.47 5.24 50.12
CA ARG A 388 -7.12 6.48 50.85
C ARG A 388 -7.68 7.76 50.22
N HIS A 389 -7.68 7.88 48.89
CA HIS A 389 -8.17 9.08 48.21
C HIS A 389 -8.36 8.84 46.71
N HIS A 390 -9.27 9.61 46.11
CA HIS A 390 -9.46 9.72 44.68
C HIS A 390 -8.23 10.36 44.02
N ARG A 391 -7.91 10.00 42.78
CA ARG A 391 -6.71 10.47 42.06
C ARG A 391 -6.59 12.00 41.99
N SER A 392 -7.72 12.72 41.97
CA SER A 392 -7.80 14.18 41.97
C SER A 392 -7.43 14.87 43.28
N LEU A 393 -7.28 14.10 44.36
CA LEU A 393 -6.96 14.54 45.72
C LEU A 393 -5.60 13.97 46.22
N CYS A 394 -4.77 13.44 45.31
CA CYS A 394 -3.52 12.79 45.71
C CYS A 394 -2.49 13.80 46.26
N PRO A 395 -2.03 13.70 47.52
CA PRO A 395 -1.07 14.64 48.08
C PRO A 395 0.24 14.69 47.30
N GLU A 396 0.77 13.53 46.89
CA GLU A 396 2.03 13.42 46.15
C GLU A 396 2.00 14.07 44.75
N ARG A 397 0.81 14.32 44.19
CA ARG A 397 0.62 15.08 42.93
C ARG A 397 0.77 16.59 43.14
N PHE A 398 0.50 17.08 44.35
CA PHE A 398 0.59 18.50 44.72
C PHE A 398 1.82 18.78 45.62
N ALA A 399 2.73 17.83 45.76
CA ALA A 399 3.93 17.90 46.60
C ALA A 399 5.23 18.18 45.81
N LYS A 400 5.12 18.62 44.55
CA LYS A 400 6.19 19.05 43.64
C LYS A 400 5.62 20.18 42.78
N ASP A 401 5.80 21.46 43.09
CA ASP A 401 7.07 22.19 42.93
C ASP A 401 7.04 23.50 43.77
N PRO A 402 8.16 24.03 44.32
CA PRO A 402 8.17 25.32 45.04
C PRO A 402 8.04 26.59 44.18
N SER A 403 7.75 26.51 42.88
CA SER A 403 8.10 27.56 41.91
C SER A 403 6.94 28.15 41.07
N THR A 404 5.83 28.58 41.69
CA THR A 404 4.86 29.48 41.02
C THR A 404 4.22 30.51 41.98
N GLU A 405 4.95 31.58 42.30
CA GLU A 405 4.34 32.89 42.67
C GLU A 405 4.93 34.01 41.81
N LYS A 406 4.39 34.18 40.59
CA LYS A 406 4.42 35.44 39.83
C LYS A 406 3.17 35.55 38.93
N VAL A 407 2.12 36.13 39.48
CA VAL A 407 1.04 36.78 38.71
C VAL A 407 1.11 38.28 39.01
N GLY A 408 0.67 39.12 38.06
CA GLY A 408 0.92 40.56 38.07
C GLY A 408 0.35 41.32 39.27
N ARG A 409 1.06 42.38 39.66
CA ARG A 409 0.65 43.34 40.70
C ARG A 409 -0.23 44.43 40.10
N GLN A 410 -1.40 44.64 40.68
CA GLN A 410 -2.02 45.96 40.76
C GLN A 410 -2.15 46.33 42.24
N GLU A 411 -2.01 47.62 42.53
CA GLU A 411 -2.03 48.18 43.88
C GLU A 411 -3.49 48.58 44.23
N ASP A 412 -3.91 48.56 45.50
CA ASP A 412 -3.87 49.79 46.30
C ASP A 412 -4.09 49.59 47.82
N ALA A 413 -3.68 50.62 48.57
CA ALA A 413 -4.11 51.04 49.92
C ALA A 413 -4.34 50.03 51.10
N GLY A 414 -3.68 50.30 52.24
CA GLY A 414 -4.39 50.25 53.54
C GLY A 414 -3.70 49.68 54.79
N THR A 415 -2.97 50.53 55.54
CA THR A 415 -2.83 50.51 57.02
C THR A 415 -2.44 49.21 57.79
N SER A 416 -1.15 49.14 58.15
CA SER A 416 -0.65 49.12 59.55
C SER A 416 -1.07 48.04 60.57
N ALA A 417 -0.16 47.12 60.91
CA ALA A 417 0.49 47.05 62.25
C ALA A 417 1.61 45.98 62.36
N THR A 418 2.80 46.40 62.84
CA THR A 418 3.58 45.87 63.99
C THR A 418 3.63 44.34 64.25
N MET A 419 4.77 43.64 64.42
CA MET A 419 6.09 44.04 64.94
C MET A 419 7.30 43.23 64.39
N MET A 420 8.50 43.77 64.65
CA MET A 420 9.87 43.35 64.26
C MET A 420 10.29 41.90 64.60
N ILE A 421 11.24 41.33 63.81
CA ILE A 421 12.65 41.08 64.23
C ILE A 421 13.54 40.56 63.06
N TRP A 422 14.68 41.26 62.89
CA TRP A 422 16.06 40.94 62.44
C TRP A 422 16.43 39.47 62.07
N THR A 423 17.40 39.15 61.17
CA THR A 423 18.32 39.95 60.31
C THR A 423 18.84 39.10 59.11
N GLU A 424 19.59 39.70 58.18
CA GLU A 424 20.06 39.08 56.92
C GLU A 424 21.28 38.13 57.05
N SER A 425 21.53 37.36 55.98
CA SER A 425 22.78 36.59 55.74
C SER A 425 23.90 37.50 55.17
N VAL A 426 25.15 37.07 54.94
CA VAL A 426 25.61 36.29 53.77
C VAL A 426 27.14 35.98 53.87
N SER A 427 27.57 34.78 53.42
CA SER A 427 28.95 34.39 53.05
C SER A 427 30.04 34.28 54.14
N THR A 428 31.09 33.44 54.04
CA THR A 428 31.49 32.44 53.01
C THR A 428 32.36 31.30 53.58
N GLN A 429 32.15 30.06 53.10
CA GLN A 429 33.11 28.97 52.82
C GLN A 429 34.26 28.59 53.80
N THR A 430 34.33 27.30 54.19
CA THR A 430 35.57 26.48 54.06
C THR A 430 35.36 24.94 54.22
N ALA A 431 35.90 24.17 53.26
CA ALA A 431 36.51 22.81 53.26
C ALA A 431 35.91 21.54 53.95
N THR A 432 36.36 20.37 53.43
CA THR A 432 36.30 18.96 53.94
C THR A 432 34.98 18.17 53.78
N ASN A 433 34.96 16.84 53.51
CA ASN A 433 35.93 15.92 52.86
C ASN A 433 35.19 14.64 52.34
N GLU A 434 35.79 13.93 51.35
CA GLU A 434 35.50 12.52 50.93
C GLU A 434 34.04 12.22 50.44
N MET A 435 33.67 11.08 49.82
CA MET A 435 34.31 9.78 49.54
C MET A 435 33.73 9.16 48.24
N ALA A 436 34.52 8.72 47.24
CA ALA A 436 34.13 7.73 46.19
C ALA A 436 35.21 7.48 45.09
N ALA A 437 36.34 6.82 45.39
CA ALA A 437 37.34 6.47 44.36
C ALA A 437 38.17 5.18 44.63
N VAL A 438 37.67 4.26 45.47
CA VAL A 438 38.54 3.26 46.16
C VAL A 438 38.37 1.80 45.66
N VAL A 439 37.42 1.52 44.76
CA VAL A 439 37.01 0.12 44.46
C VAL A 439 37.74 -0.51 43.26
N GLU A 440 38.01 0.26 42.19
CA GLU A 440 38.36 -0.35 40.88
C GLU A 440 39.87 -0.51 40.62
N GLU A 441 40.72 0.16 41.39
CA GLU A 441 42.18 0.10 41.22
C GLU A 441 42.81 -1.05 42.01
N VAL A 442 42.27 -1.36 43.20
CA VAL A 442 42.66 -2.52 44.03
C VAL A 442 42.48 -3.85 43.29
N ARG A 443 41.48 -3.94 42.40
CA ARG A 443 41.15 -5.18 41.66
C ARG A 443 42.23 -5.59 40.64
N LYS A 444 43.08 -4.68 40.16
CA LYS A 444 44.06 -4.96 39.08
C LYS A 444 45.48 -5.30 39.55
N SER A 445 45.76 -5.17 40.85
CA SER A 445 47.10 -5.40 41.42
C SER A 445 47.22 -6.72 42.21
N VAL A 446 46.27 -7.65 42.03
CA VAL A 446 46.20 -8.93 42.77
C VAL A 446 46.36 -10.16 41.84
N GLU A 447 46.21 -10.00 40.52
CA GLU A 447 46.33 -11.10 39.53
C GLU A 447 47.73 -11.16 38.85
N LYS A 448 48.76 -10.59 39.48
CA LYS A 448 50.18 -10.80 39.15
C LYS A 448 51.01 -10.80 40.43
N ILE A 449 52.08 -11.60 40.46
CA ILE A 449 52.92 -11.87 41.64
C ILE A 449 52.18 -12.67 42.74
N VAL A 450 51.35 -13.64 42.30
CA VAL A 450 51.48 -15.01 42.83
C VAL A 450 52.03 -15.87 41.71
N ASP A 451 53.29 -15.61 41.38
CA ASP A 451 54.28 -16.46 40.71
C ASP A 451 55.60 -15.66 40.71
N ASP A 452 56.73 -16.35 40.96
CA ASP A 452 58.13 -15.88 40.84
C ASP A 452 58.60 -14.64 41.65
N ALA A 453 58.57 -14.81 42.99
CA ALA A 453 59.77 -14.86 43.85
C ALA A 453 60.81 -13.70 43.95
N VAL A 454 61.02 -13.26 45.21
CA VAL A 454 62.33 -13.02 45.88
C VAL A 454 63.17 -11.78 45.53
N ASN A 455 63.35 -10.91 46.54
CA ASN A 455 64.31 -9.79 46.70
C ASN A 455 64.21 -8.62 45.69
N GLY A 456 64.35 -7.34 46.08
CA GLY A 456 64.51 -6.71 47.41
C GLY A 456 65.40 -5.46 47.33
N GLU A 457 65.08 -4.41 48.11
CA GLU A 457 65.95 -3.25 48.42
C GLU A 457 66.32 -2.29 47.23
N ILE A 458 66.60 -0.98 47.37
CA ILE A 458 66.28 0.07 48.38
C ILE A 458 66.58 1.48 47.76
N ASP A 459 66.05 2.57 48.33
CA ASP A 459 66.46 4.01 48.19
C ASP A 459 66.50 4.72 46.79
N ASP A 460 66.62 6.05 46.65
CA ASP A 460 65.99 7.25 47.32
C ASP A 460 66.37 8.54 46.50
N VAL A 461 66.08 9.77 47.00
CA VAL A 461 66.58 11.12 46.53
C VAL A 461 65.89 11.67 45.24
N GLU A 462 65.24 12.85 45.15
CA GLU A 462 65.60 14.28 45.38
C GLU A 462 66.63 14.85 44.35
N VAL A 463 66.80 16.14 43.99
CA VAL A 463 66.21 17.51 44.20
C VAL A 463 66.77 18.40 43.04
N GLU A 464 66.28 19.56 42.54
CA GLU A 464 65.38 20.66 42.99
C GLU A 464 64.68 21.38 41.79
N ASP A 465 64.14 22.58 42.06
CA ASP A 465 63.64 23.72 41.24
C ASP A 465 64.42 24.22 39.99
N GLY A 466 63.84 25.22 39.28
CA GLY A 466 64.63 26.16 38.45
C GLY A 466 63.86 26.99 37.39
N ALA A 467 63.40 28.21 37.72
CA ALA A 467 62.55 29.04 36.84
C ALA A 467 63.29 30.07 35.93
N SER A 468 62.60 30.51 34.85
CA SER A 468 62.77 31.80 34.13
C SER A 468 64.02 31.98 33.20
N GLU A 469 64.11 32.93 32.24
CA GLU A 469 63.17 33.96 31.73
C GLU A 469 63.38 34.30 30.21
N ALA A 470 62.60 35.25 29.68
CA ALA A 470 62.32 35.53 28.26
C ALA A 470 63.34 36.41 27.47
N SER A 471 63.22 36.47 26.11
CA SER A 471 62.89 37.76 25.40
C SER A 471 62.75 37.78 23.85
N LYS A 472 61.51 38.01 23.38
CA LYS A 472 61.02 39.10 22.48
C LYS A 472 61.59 39.36 21.05
N LYS A 473 60.70 39.23 20.05
CA LYS A 473 60.44 40.10 18.87
C LYS A 473 59.00 39.78 18.37
N LYS A 474 58.14 40.66 17.80
CA LYS A 474 58.17 42.12 17.51
C LYS A 474 56.71 42.68 17.45
N LYS A 475 56.57 44.02 17.53
CA LYS A 475 55.36 44.90 17.44
C LYS A 475 54.39 44.64 16.25
N THR A 476 53.13 45.12 16.10
CA THR A 476 52.00 45.75 16.89
C THR A 476 50.82 46.03 15.89
N LYS A 477 49.52 46.11 16.23
CA LYS A 477 48.78 47.34 16.68
C LYS A 477 47.26 47.06 16.88
N LYS A 478 46.68 47.67 17.94
CA LYS A 478 45.45 48.55 18.05
C LYS A 478 44.19 48.26 17.18
N LYS A 479 42.93 48.54 17.63
CA LYS A 479 42.31 48.99 18.91
C LYS A 479 40.78 48.74 18.83
N LYS A 480 40.11 48.14 19.84
CA LYS A 480 39.38 48.72 21.02
C LYS A 480 38.05 49.49 20.78
N LYS A 481 36.98 48.93 21.40
CA LYS A 481 35.90 49.60 22.18
C LYS A 481 34.91 50.49 21.39
N LYS A 482 33.70 50.83 21.89
CA LYS A 482 33.27 51.05 23.30
C LYS A 482 31.73 50.91 23.49
N ALA A 483 31.30 50.66 24.73
CA ALA A 483 29.94 50.99 25.24
C ALA A 483 29.77 52.54 25.38
N GLY A 484 28.60 53.15 25.63
CA GLY A 484 27.25 52.68 26.00
C GLY A 484 26.50 53.85 26.71
N ALA A 485 25.24 53.64 27.12
CA ALA A 485 24.28 54.65 27.64
C ALA A 485 23.81 55.71 26.61
N GLY A 486 22.62 56.33 26.74
CA GLY A 486 21.49 56.11 27.68
C GLY A 486 20.47 57.28 27.67
N GLU A 487 19.23 57.03 28.15
CA GLU A 487 18.19 58.03 28.55
C GLU A 487 17.61 58.96 27.44
N ALA A 488 16.41 59.58 27.53
CA ALA A 488 15.14 59.30 28.25
C ALA A 488 13.99 60.24 27.73
N SER A 489 12.74 60.08 28.24
CA SER A 489 11.53 60.93 28.01
C SER A 489 10.80 60.68 26.66
N ALA A 490 9.50 60.33 26.57
CA ALA A 490 8.23 61.00 26.96
C ALA A 490 7.91 62.25 26.09
N ASP A 491 6.67 62.51 25.63
CA ASP A 491 5.36 62.13 26.21
C ASP A 491 4.15 62.20 25.22
N VAL A 492 2.98 61.65 25.63
CA VAL A 492 1.58 61.94 25.19
C VAL A 492 1.13 61.58 23.73
N PRO A 493 -0.15 61.19 23.46
CA PRO A 493 -0.60 60.60 22.19
C PRO A 493 -1.51 61.49 21.30
N GLY A 494 -1.79 61.00 20.06
CA GLY A 494 -2.78 61.54 19.13
C GLY A 494 -3.16 60.55 18.01
N ASP A 495 -4.33 60.75 17.39
CA ASP A 495 -4.96 59.84 16.42
C ASP A 495 -4.47 59.99 14.95
N ALA A 496 -5.04 59.14 14.09
CA ALA A 496 -5.25 59.29 12.63
C ALA A 496 -4.07 59.02 11.66
N GLU A 497 -4.16 57.85 11.03
CA GLU A 497 -4.12 57.61 9.58
C GLU A 497 -3.26 58.49 8.64
N ASN A 498 -2.33 57.79 7.97
CA ASN A 498 -2.13 57.78 6.51
C ASN A 498 -1.46 58.94 5.73
N ASP A 499 -0.77 58.45 4.69
CA ASP A 499 -0.83 58.86 3.28
C ASP A 499 0.15 59.87 2.66
N ILE A 500 0.38 59.57 1.36
CA ILE A 500 0.81 60.44 0.26
C ILE A 500 2.10 61.26 0.48
N ALA A 501 3.18 60.77 -0.14
CA ALA A 501 4.18 61.65 -0.73
C ALA A 501 3.77 61.95 -2.19
N GLY A 502 3.50 63.21 -2.51
CA GLY A 502 3.23 63.66 -3.88
C GLY A 502 3.48 65.17 -4.03
N ASP A 503 4.31 65.55 -5.00
CA ASP A 503 4.64 66.93 -5.34
C ASP A 503 5.26 66.97 -6.76
N VAL A 504 5.14 67.99 -7.61
CA VAL A 504 3.98 68.81 -8.05
C VAL A 504 4.38 69.51 -9.36
N GLY A 505 3.41 69.99 -10.16
CA GLY A 505 3.74 70.78 -11.36
C GLY A 505 2.54 71.39 -12.09
N LYS A 506 1.99 72.49 -11.58
CA LYS A 506 0.87 73.22 -12.22
C LYS A 506 1.34 74.13 -13.36
N LEU A 507 0.54 74.21 -14.42
CA LEU A 507 -0.04 75.48 -14.92
C LEU A 507 -1.20 75.22 -15.91
N LYS A 508 -2.00 76.25 -16.22
CA LYS A 508 -3.17 76.21 -17.14
C LYS A 508 -2.97 77.17 -18.33
N VAL A 509 -3.46 76.79 -19.51
CA VAL A 509 -4.11 77.67 -20.53
C VAL A 509 -5.21 76.82 -21.23
N ALA A 510 -6.10 77.42 -22.03
CA ALA A 510 -7.29 76.80 -22.65
C ALA A 510 -7.30 76.93 -24.19
N ASP A 511 -8.44 76.52 -24.79
CA ASP A 511 -8.94 76.81 -26.16
C ASP A 511 -8.24 76.16 -27.37
N GLY A 512 -8.97 76.02 -28.49
CA GLY A 512 -8.28 75.87 -29.78
C GLY A 512 -9.10 75.80 -31.08
N ALA A 513 -9.74 74.66 -31.38
CA ALA A 513 -10.54 74.37 -32.59
C ALA A 513 -9.83 74.18 -33.97
N GLU A 514 -10.64 73.64 -34.91
CA GLU A 514 -10.51 73.56 -36.40
C GLU A 514 -9.57 72.54 -37.10
N GLY A 515 -10.02 71.99 -38.25
CA GLY A 515 -9.24 71.16 -39.21
C GLY A 515 -9.92 69.86 -39.73
N GLU A 516 -10.41 69.84 -40.97
CA GLU A 516 -11.19 68.74 -41.61
C GLU A 516 -10.35 67.68 -42.38
N GLY A 517 -10.94 66.52 -42.78
CA GLY A 517 -10.56 65.85 -44.06
C GLY A 517 -10.58 64.30 -44.24
N GLY A 518 -11.72 63.72 -44.69
CA GLY A 518 -11.82 62.76 -45.83
C GLY A 518 -11.51 61.23 -45.74
N GLY A 519 -12.38 60.40 -46.37
CA GLY A 519 -12.17 59.00 -46.84
C GLY A 519 -12.46 57.88 -45.80
N GLU A 520 -13.42 56.93 -45.94
CA GLU A 520 -13.74 55.90 -46.97
C GLU A 520 -12.79 54.66 -46.94
N GLU A 521 -13.23 53.39 -47.00
CA GLU A 521 -14.51 52.78 -47.47
C GLU A 521 -14.87 51.42 -46.77
N GLU A 522 -16.08 50.87 -47.03
CA GLU A 522 -16.56 49.44 -47.07
C GLU A 522 -15.94 48.28 -46.20
N THR A 523 -16.65 47.25 -45.67
CA THR A 523 -18.10 46.98 -45.47
C THR A 523 -18.45 45.89 -44.42
N LYS A 524 -19.78 45.75 -44.15
CA LYS A 524 -20.55 44.52 -43.82
C LYS A 524 -20.46 43.93 -42.39
N LYS A 525 -21.29 44.50 -41.51
CA LYS A 525 -21.75 43.94 -40.22
C LYS A 525 -22.55 42.63 -40.39
N LYS A 526 -22.46 41.72 -39.40
CA LYS A 526 -23.58 40.81 -39.02
C LYS A 526 -23.94 41.00 -37.55
N ARG A 527 -25.21 40.74 -37.20
CA ARG A 527 -25.90 41.35 -36.05
C ARG A 527 -25.64 40.59 -34.74
N LYS A 528 -25.08 41.28 -33.73
CA LYS A 528 -25.05 40.83 -32.33
C LYS A 528 -26.48 40.91 -31.76
N ARG A 529 -26.97 39.85 -31.10
CA ARG A 529 -28.32 39.80 -30.49
C ARG A 529 -28.21 39.24 -29.07
N ASN A 530 -28.67 40.00 -28.07
CA ASN A 530 -28.50 39.64 -26.67
C ASN A 530 -29.21 38.33 -26.30
N ARG A 531 -28.53 37.49 -25.51
CA ARG A 531 -29.14 36.57 -24.55
C ARG A 531 -28.64 36.99 -23.15
N GLY A 532 -29.56 37.02 -22.18
CA GLY A 532 -29.30 37.64 -20.88
C GLY A 532 -28.42 36.79 -19.95
N LYS A 533 -27.80 37.45 -18.96
CA LYS A 533 -27.19 36.76 -17.82
C LYS A 533 -28.26 35.91 -17.10
N LYS A 534 -28.07 34.60 -17.06
CA LYS A 534 -28.33 33.84 -15.83
C LYS A 534 -27.07 33.92 -14.99
N GLY A 535 -27.22 34.05 -13.66
CA GLY A 535 -26.07 34.19 -12.76
C GLY A 535 -25.28 32.89 -12.69
N ALA A 536 -23.97 32.94 -12.95
CA ALA A 536 -23.05 31.95 -12.43
C ALA A 536 -22.86 32.22 -10.93
N GLY A 537 -22.94 31.17 -10.10
CA GLY A 537 -22.51 31.26 -8.71
C GLY A 537 -21.01 31.53 -8.63
N GLY A 538 -20.58 32.37 -7.69
CA GLY A 538 -19.18 32.76 -7.53
C GLY A 538 -18.31 31.68 -6.91
N GLY A 539 -18.00 30.62 -7.67
CA GLY A 539 -16.87 29.75 -7.34
C GLY A 539 -15.56 30.53 -7.46
N LYS A 540 -14.63 30.34 -6.51
CA LYS A 540 -13.26 30.85 -6.65
C LYS A 540 -12.53 29.93 -7.63
N GLY A 541 -11.99 30.48 -8.71
CA GLY A 541 -11.06 29.75 -9.56
C GLY A 541 -9.76 29.45 -8.83
N GLN A 542 -9.05 28.42 -9.27
CA GLN A 542 -7.69 28.11 -8.80
C GLN A 542 -6.74 29.29 -9.08
N THR A 543 -5.72 29.42 -8.23
CA THR A 543 -4.64 30.41 -8.35
C THR A 543 -3.58 30.00 -9.38
N ASP A 544 -2.71 30.94 -9.76
CA ASP A 544 -1.52 30.67 -10.56
C ASP A 544 -0.29 31.28 -9.85
N PRO A 545 0.66 30.47 -9.32
CA PRO A 545 0.64 29.00 -9.25
C PRO A 545 -0.51 28.48 -8.36
N PRO A 546 -0.95 27.22 -8.54
CA PRO A 546 -2.11 26.68 -7.84
C PRO A 546 -1.84 26.42 -6.35
N THR A 547 -2.70 26.95 -5.49
CA THR A 547 -2.54 26.91 -4.02
C THR A 547 -3.84 26.68 -3.23
N ILE A 548 -5.01 26.72 -3.87
CA ILE A 548 -6.29 26.43 -3.23
C ILE A 548 -6.50 24.91 -3.20
N PRO A 549 -6.74 24.30 -2.03
CA PRO A 549 -7.01 22.86 -1.94
C PRO A 549 -8.27 22.45 -2.73
N ILE A 550 -8.27 21.24 -3.29
CA ILE A 550 -9.37 20.76 -4.14
C ILE A 550 -10.71 20.73 -3.40
N CYS A 551 -10.74 20.30 -2.14
CA CYS A 551 -11.96 20.34 -1.32
C CYS A 551 -12.51 21.76 -1.06
N ASP A 552 -11.69 22.80 -1.26
CA ASP A 552 -12.08 24.20 -1.08
C ASP A 552 -12.50 24.85 -2.41
N LEU A 553 -12.21 24.21 -3.55
CA LEU A 553 -12.77 24.51 -4.88
C LEU A 553 -14.16 23.87 -5.09
N PHE A 554 -14.38 22.68 -4.53
CA PHE A 554 -15.62 21.90 -4.62
C PHE A 554 -16.30 21.80 -3.23
N PRO A 555 -16.87 22.90 -2.70
CA PRO A 555 -17.39 22.99 -1.32
C PRO A 555 -18.69 22.21 -1.08
N ASP A 556 -19.33 21.71 -2.14
CA ASP A 556 -20.44 20.76 -2.09
C ASP A 556 -19.97 19.30 -2.01
N GLY A 557 -18.66 19.05 -2.15
CA GLY A 557 -18.04 17.74 -2.13
C GLY A 557 -18.15 16.96 -3.45
N ASN A 558 -18.68 17.54 -4.53
CA ASN A 558 -18.85 16.83 -5.81
C ASN A 558 -17.60 17.00 -6.69
N PHE A 559 -16.67 16.05 -6.64
CA PHE A 559 -15.43 16.14 -7.40
C PHE A 559 -15.60 15.68 -8.87
N PRO A 560 -14.81 16.21 -9.82
CA PRO A 560 -14.96 15.88 -11.24
C PRO A 560 -14.77 14.39 -11.52
N VAL A 561 -15.77 13.79 -12.17
CA VAL A 561 -15.74 12.43 -12.71
C VAL A 561 -14.66 12.35 -13.79
N GLY A 562 -13.94 11.22 -13.86
CA GLY A 562 -13.02 10.94 -14.96
C GLY A 562 -13.72 10.62 -16.28
N LEU A 563 -12.97 10.08 -17.24
CA LEU A 563 -13.56 9.62 -18.50
C LEU A 563 -14.30 8.29 -18.27
N GLU A 564 -15.63 8.34 -18.23
CA GLU A 564 -16.47 7.13 -18.25
C GLU A 564 -16.45 6.49 -19.65
N MET A 565 -16.24 5.18 -19.68
CA MET A 565 -16.22 4.34 -20.88
C MET A 565 -17.16 3.14 -20.69
N PRO A 566 -17.83 2.66 -21.74
CA PRO A 566 -18.43 1.34 -21.72
C PRO A 566 -17.34 0.25 -21.58
N TYR A 567 -17.75 -0.92 -21.10
CA TYR A 567 -16.89 -2.10 -21.11
C TYR A 567 -16.69 -2.66 -22.53
N PRO A 568 -15.59 -3.41 -22.77
CA PRO A 568 -15.44 -4.19 -24.00
C PRO A 568 -16.65 -5.11 -24.21
N VAL A 569 -17.07 -5.28 -25.46
CA VAL A 569 -18.22 -6.12 -25.83
C VAL A 569 -17.73 -7.35 -26.58
N ASP A 570 -17.71 -8.49 -25.89
CA ASP A 570 -17.69 -9.81 -26.51
C ASP A 570 -19.05 -10.50 -26.27
N ASP A 571 -19.20 -11.80 -26.55
CA ASP A 571 -20.45 -12.52 -26.30
C ASP A 571 -20.62 -13.07 -24.87
N ARG A 572 -19.70 -12.77 -23.96
CA ARG A 572 -19.72 -13.15 -22.54
C ARG A 572 -19.84 -11.95 -21.60
N SER A 573 -19.35 -10.78 -22.01
CA SER A 573 -19.15 -9.61 -21.15
C SER A 573 -20.43 -8.86 -20.78
N ALA A 574 -20.32 -8.08 -19.70
CA ALA A 574 -20.74 -6.69 -19.45
C ALA A 574 -21.89 -5.97 -20.20
N LYS A 575 -22.68 -6.61 -21.07
CA LYS A 575 -23.78 -6.00 -21.85
C LYS A 575 -24.82 -5.33 -20.94
N ASP A 576 -25.31 -4.18 -21.37
CA ASP A 576 -26.35 -3.34 -20.72
C ASP A 576 -26.09 -2.90 -19.25
N ARG A 577 -24.88 -3.08 -18.70
CA ARG A 577 -24.52 -2.63 -17.34
C ARG A 577 -24.81 -1.16 -17.03
N PHE A 578 -24.72 -0.28 -18.03
CA PHE A 578 -24.94 1.17 -17.86
C PHE A 578 -26.42 1.56 -17.69
N SER A 579 -27.35 0.75 -18.22
CA SER A 579 -28.80 0.94 -18.12
C SER A 579 -29.43 0.09 -17.00
N ASN A 580 -28.80 -1.02 -16.62
CA ASN A 580 -29.23 -1.94 -15.58
C ASN A 580 -29.33 -1.26 -14.19
N GLU A 581 -30.51 -1.34 -13.57
CA GLU A 581 -30.79 -0.64 -12.31
C GLU A 581 -30.18 -1.31 -11.06
N GLU A 582 -29.91 -2.62 -11.10
CA GLU A 582 -29.15 -3.32 -10.05
C GLU A 582 -27.70 -2.80 -10.02
N LYS A 583 -27.07 -2.73 -11.20
CA LYS A 583 -25.70 -2.20 -11.33
C LYS A 583 -25.64 -0.72 -10.96
N ARG A 584 -26.64 0.09 -11.30
CA ARG A 584 -26.77 1.46 -10.79
C ARG A 584 -26.95 1.54 -9.28
N ALA A 585 -27.65 0.58 -8.65
CA ALA A 585 -27.77 0.54 -7.20
C ALA A 585 -26.44 0.22 -6.51
N LEU A 586 -25.66 -0.74 -7.04
CA LEU A 586 -24.32 -1.06 -6.56
C LEU A 586 -23.32 0.08 -6.78
N ASP A 587 -23.38 0.75 -7.93
CA ASP A 587 -22.54 1.92 -8.25
C ASP A 587 -22.81 3.10 -7.30
N ARG A 588 -24.09 3.38 -7.00
CA ARG A 588 -24.49 4.38 -5.99
C ARG A 588 -24.03 4.02 -4.57
N LEU A 589 -23.98 2.73 -4.21
CA LEU A 589 -23.53 2.26 -2.89
C LEU A 589 -22.04 2.56 -2.64
N HIS A 590 -21.23 2.58 -3.70
CA HIS A 590 -19.78 2.83 -3.64
C HIS A 590 -19.37 4.25 -4.03
N ASN A 591 -20.31 5.16 -4.33
CA ASN A 591 -19.98 6.48 -4.85
C ASN A 591 -19.05 7.31 -3.94
N ASP A 592 -19.12 7.15 -2.62
CA ASP A 592 -18.20 7.81 -1.68
C ASP A 592 -16.74 7.43 -1.97
N ILE A 593 -16.46 6.16 -2.31
CA ILE A 593 -15.13 5.64 -2.65
C ILE A 593 -14.62 6.27 -3.95
N TYR A 594 -15.48 6.36 -4.96
CA TYR A 594 -15.13 6.99 -6.24
C TYR A 594 -14.93 8.50 -6.07
N ASN A 595 -15.70 9.15 -5.19
CA ASN A 595 -15.59 10.57 -4.92
C ASN A 595 -14.31 10.93 -4.14
N GLU A 596 -13.91 10.12 -3.17
CA GLU A 596 -12.57 10.19 -2.52
C GLU A 596 -11.44 10.13 -3.57
N ALA A 597 -11.52 9.18 -4.50
CA ALA A 597 -10.53 9.01 -5.57
C ALA A 597 -10.58 10.16 -6.60
N ARG A 598 -11.76 10.72 -6.93
CA ARG A 598 -11.90 11.89 -7.82
C ARG A 598 -11.25 13.14 -7.22
N GLN A 599 -11.33 13.35 -5.90
CA GLN A 599 -10.59 14.44 -5.24
C GLN A 599 -9.07 14.28 -5.41
N ALA A 600 -8.55 13.07 -5.23
CA ALA A 600 -7.13 12.77 -5.43
C ALA A 600 -6.72 12.97 -6.91
N ALA A 601 -7.55 12.53 -7.86
CA ALA A 601 -7.30 12.67 -9.29
C ALA A 601 -7.31 14.12 -9.76
N GLU A 602 -8.18 14.95 -9.19
CA GLU A 602 -8.22 16.38 -9.47
C GLU A 602 -6.98 17.12 -8.91
N ALA A 603 -6.51 16.73 -7.73
CA ALA A 603 -5.24 17.24 -7.19
C ALA A 603 -4.04 16.84 -8.06
N HIS A 604 -4.07 15.61 -8.60
CA HIS A 604 -3.07 15.11 -9.55
C HIS A 604 -3.11 15.91 -10.88
N ARG A 605 -4.29 16.07 -11.49
CA ARG A 605 -4.50 16.89 -12.71
C ARG A 605 -3.95 18.29 -12.56
N GLN A 606 -4.35 19.03 -11.52
CA GLN A 606 -3.92 20.42 -11.34
C GLN A 606 -2.42 20.53 -11.01
N THR A 607 -1.85 19.55 -10.29
CA THR A 607 -0.41 19.50 -10.03
C THR A 607 0.38 19.25 -11.33
N ARG A 608 0.02 18.24 -12.13
CA ARG A 608 0.77 17.94 -13.37
C ARG A 608 0.66 19.06 -14.41
N GLN A 609 -0.50 19.69 -14.52
CA GLN A 609 -0.71 20.88 -15.37
C GLN A 609 0.09 22.11 -14.94
N HIS A 610 0.48 22.23 -13.66
CA HIS A 610 1.45 23.25 -13.21
C HIS A 610 2.87 22.86 -13.61
N ILE A 611 3.27 21.62 -13.29
CA ILE A 611 4.65 21.17 -13.53
C ILE A 611 4.99 21.08 -15.02
N GLN A 612 4.06 20.65 -15.88
CA GLN A 612 4.21 20.69 -17.35
C GLN A 612 4.53 22.10 -17.90
N LYS A 613 4.07 23.17 -17.23
CA LYS A 613 4.34 24.58 -17.61
C LYS A 613 5.59 25.15 -16.95
N TRP A 614 5.91 24.68 -15.73
CA TRP A 614 7.01 25.20 -14.92
C TRP A 614 8.35 24.51 -15.22
N VAL A 615 8.33 23.22 -15.58
CA VAL A 615 9.54 22.42 -15.79
C VAL A 615 10.33 22.87 -17.02
N ARG A 616 11.66 22.88 -16.89
CA ARG A 616 12.59 23.41 -17.89
C ARG A 616 14.00 22.83 -17.68
N PRO A 617 14.84 22.69 -18.72
CA PRO A 617 16.24 22.29 -18.54
C PRO A 617 17.00 23.26 -17.63
N GLY A 618 18.03 22.75 -16.95
CA GLY A 618 18.91 23.50 -16.07
C GLY A 618 18.52 23.49 -14.58
N ILE A 619 17.33 22.99 -14.22
CA ILE A 619 16.96 22.72 -12.82
C ILE A 619 17.53 21.39 -12.34
N THR A 620 17.78 21.24 -11.04
CA THR A 620 18.09 19.95 -10.42
C THR A 620 16.85 19.06 -10.35
N MET A 621 17.06 17.73 -10.29
CA MET A 621 15.96 16.79 -10.02
C MET A 621 15.32 17.05 -8.65
N ILE A 622 16.10 17.56 -7.68
CA ILE A 622 15.61 17.92 -6.34
C ILE A 622 14.60 19.08 -6.44
N GLU A 623 14.94 20.18 -7.12
CA GLU A 623 14.02 21.31 -7.31
C GLU A 623 12.72 20.90 -8.03
N LEU A 624 12.81 19.98 -8.99
CA LEU A 624 11.65 19.43 -9.68
C LEU A 624 10.72 18.64 -8.74
N CYS A 625 11.27 17.69 -7.97
CA CYS A 625 10.50 16.93 -7.01
C CYS A 625 9.94 17.82 -5.89
N GLU A 626 10.72 18.78 -5.37
CA GLU A 626 10.27 19.64 -4.28
C GLU A 626 9.15 20.60 -4.69
N GLU A 627 9.18 21.20 -5.89
CA GLU A 627 8.09 22.06 -6.38
C GLU A 627 6.82 21.25 -6.69
N LEU A 628 6.96 20.05 -7.28
CA LEU A 628 5.83 19.15 -7.55
C LEU A 628 5.19 18.68 -6.25
N GLU A 629 5.97 18.13 -5.32
CA GLU A 629 5.44 17.63 -4.05
C GLU A 629 4.86 18.76 -3.18
N LYS A 630 5.46 19.97 -3.19
CA LYS A 630 4.94 21.17 -2.52
C LYS A 630 3.55 21.53 -3.06
N THR A 631 3.41 21.58 -4.38
CA THR A 631 2.12 21.84 -5.05
C THR A 631 1.10 20.77 -4.69
N SER A 632 1.46 19.50 -4.88
CA SER A 632 0.59 18.36 -4.61
C SER A 632 0.08 18.33 -3.15
N ARG A 633 0.97 18.56 -2.16
CA ARG A 633 0.61 18.65 -0.73
C ARG A 633 -0.39 19.77 -0.43
N ALA A 634 -0.27 20.91 -1.11
CA ALA A 634 -1.22 22.02 -0.96
C ALA A 634 -2.58 21.67 -1.57
N LEU A 635 -2.61 21.08 -2.77
CA LEU A 635 -3.85 20.76 -3.48
C LEU A 635 -4.62 19.59 -2.83
N ILE A 636 -3.93 18.54 -2.39
CA ILE A 636 -4.52 17.39 -1.69
C ILE A 636 -4.92 17.71 -0.23
N LYS A 637 -4.37 18.79 0.35
CA LYS A 637 -4.53 19.19 1.76
C LYS A 637 -3.90 18.18 2.74
N GLU A 638 -2.57 17.99 2.65
CA GLU A 638 -1.76 17.04 3.45
C GLU A 638 -2.18 16.98 4.93
N ASN A 639 -2.66 15.81 5.39
CA ASN A 639 -3.30 15.59 6.69
C ASN A 639 -2.95 14.19 7.25
N GLY A 640 -1.64 13.91 7.33
CA GLY A 640 -1.13 12.58 7.65
C GLY A 640 -1.71 11.51 6.71
N LEU A 641 -2.05 10.34 7.24
CA LEU A 641 -2.61 9.24 6.44
C LEU A 641 -4.01 9.55 5.84
N LYS A 642 -4.71 10.63 6.21
CA LYS A 642 -6.04 10.92 5.65
C LYS A 642 -6.01 11.53 4.25
N ALA A 643 -4.99 12.32 3.94
CA ALA A 643 -4.83 12.99 2.66
C ALA A 643 -3.35 13.31 2.45
N GLY A 644 -2.79 13.01 1.29
CA GLY A 644 -1.35 13.14 1.09
C GLY A 644 -0.84 12.58 -0.23
N LEU A 645 0.48 12.38 -0.26
CA LEU A 645 1.19 11.77 -1.38
C LEU A 645 1.23 10.25 -1.17
N ALA A 646 0.84 9.47 -2.17
CA ALA A 646 0.74 8.02 -2.02
C ALA A 646 2.10 7.30 -2.14
N PHE A 647 3.01 7.89 -2.90
CA PHE A 647 4.38 7.42 -3.10
C PHE A 647 5.27 8.60 -3.59
N PRO A 648 6.61 8.48 -3.52
CA PRO A 648 7.53 9.54 -3.89
C PRO A 648 7.48 9.89 -5.38
N THR A 649 7.78 11.14 -5.71
CA THR A 649 7.83 11.60 -7.11
C THR A 649 8.98 10.94 -7.87
N GLY A 650 8.64 9.96 -8.71
CA GLY A 650 9.51 9.44 -9.76
C GLY A 650 9.85 10.52 -10.78
N CYS A 651 11.12 10.59 -11.14
CA CYS A 651 11.66 11.49 -12.16
C CYS A 651 12.73 10.77 -13.02
N SER A 652 12.47 9.49 -13.31
CA SER A 652 13.39 8.53 -13.93
C SER A 652 13.84 8.95 -15.34
N ARG A 653 15.14 8.85 -15.64
CA ARG A 653 15.73 9.44 -16.86
C ARG A 653 16.37 8.43 -17.83
N ASN A 654 16.09 8.65 -19.12
CA ASN A 654 16.68 7.94 -20.25
C ASN A 654 16.48 6.43 -20.10
N HIS A 655 17.56 5.64 -19.99
CA HIS A 655 17.51 4.21 -19.71
C HIS A 655 16.84 3.81 -18.38
N CYS A 656 16.79 4.68 -17.37
CA CYS A 656 16.04 4.44 -16.15
C CYS A 656 14.54 4.62 -16.42
N ALA A 657 13.76 3.55 -16.25
CA ALA A 657 12.32 3.53 -16.47
C ALA A 657 11.55 4.03 -15.24
N ALA A 658 11.73 3.38 -14.10
CA ALA A 658 10.93 3.59 -12.88
C ALA A 658 11.80 3.73 -11.61
N HIS A 659 11.17 4.13 -10.49
CA HIS A 659 11.73 4.18 -9.13
C HIS A 659 12.98 5.05 -8.87
N TYR A 660 13.40 5.92 -9.80
CA TYR A 660 14.36 6.97 -9.46
C TYR A 660 13.64 8.24 -8.96
N THR A 661 13.96 8.62 -7.72
CA THR A 661 13.80 9.98 -7.18
C THR A 661 15.13 10.37 -6.52
N PRO A 662 15.59 11.63 -6.57
CA PRO A 662 16.87 12.03 -6.00
C PRO A 662 16.92 11.85 -4.48
N ASN A 663 18.12 11.55 -3.97
CA ASN A 663 18.44 11.60 -2.55
C ASN A 663 19.04 12.96 -2.15
N ALA A 664 19.14 13.24 -0.84
CA ALA A 664 19.75 14.47 -0.36
C ALA A 664 21.21 14.60 -0.83
N GLY A 665 21.51 15.67 -1.58
CA GLY A 665 22.84 15.91 -2.16
C GLY A 665 23.06 15.36 -3.57
N ASP A 666 22.05 14.79 -4.21
CA ASP A 666 22.09 14.40 -5.62
C ASP A 666 22.29 15.65 -6.52
N PRO A 667 23.41 15.77 -7.27
CA PRO A 667 23.72 16.94 -8.08
C PRO A 667 23.08 16.89 -9.48
N THR A 668 22.22 15.91 -9.76
CA THR A 668 21.70 15.64 -11.10
C THR A 668 20.81 16.77 -11.62
N VAL A 669 21.17 17.32 -12.79
CA VAL A 669 20.48 18.44 -13.47
C VAL A 669 19.74 17.93 -14.70
N LEU A 670 18.48 18.36 -14.88
CA LEU A 670 17.64 18.06 -16.04
C LEU A 670 18.16 18.78 -17.29
N LEU A 671 18.36 18.03 -18.38
CA LEU A 671 18.93 18.50 -19.64
C LEU A 671 17.87 18.51 -20.75
N PHE A 672 18.21 19.12 -21.88
CA PHE A 672 17.32 19.23 -23.04
C PHE A 672 17.04 17.88 -23.73
N ASP A 673 18.06 17.01 -23.83
CA ASP A 673 17.99 15.70 -24.47
C ASP A 673 17.50 14.56 -23.54
N ASP A 674 17.01 14.86 -22.33
CA ASP A 674 16.48 13.82 -21.44
C ASP A 674 15.07 13.35 -21.82
N VAL A 675 14.84 12.04 -21.66
CA VAL A 675 13.51 11.42 -21.63
C VAL A 675 13.18 11.07 -20.19
N THR A 676 12.42 11.95 -19.54
CA THR A 676 12.15 11.91 -18.10
C THR A 676 10.72 11.43 -17.84
N LYS A 677 10.53 10.33 -17.10
CA LYS A 677 9.21 9.91 -16.63
C LYS A 677 8.89 10.69 -15.37
N ILE A 678 7.79 11.44 -15.36
CA ILE A 678 7.27 12.11 -14.17
C ILE A 678 6.06 11.32 -13.69
N ASP A 679 6.17 10.85 -12.46
CA ASP A 679 5.37 9.76 -11.91
C ASP A 679 5.14 10.09 -10.43
N PHE A 680 3.89 10.30 -9.99
CA PHE A 680 3.61 10.68 -8.59
C PHE A 680 2.18 10.38 -8.14
N GLY A 681 2.04 9.88 -6.91
CA GLY A 681 0.74 9.51 -6.39
C GLY A 681 0.11 10.53 -5.45
N THR A 682 -1.22 10.66 -5.50
CA THR A 682 -2.05 11.36 -4.50
C THR A 682 -3.02 10.39 -3.85
N HIS A 683 -3.49 10.67 -2.62
CA HIS A 683 -4.57 9.88 -2.02
C HIS A 683 -5.49 10.69 -1.10
N ILE A 684 -6.73 10.20 -0.97
CA ILE A 684 -7.67 10.50 0.12
C ILE A 684 -8.08 9.19 0.79
N ASN A 685 -7.95 9.09 2.12
CA ASN A 685 -8.27 7.90 2.93
C ASN A 685 -7.71 6.56 2.38
N GLY A 686 -6.55 6.61 1.72
CA GLY A 686 -5.90 5.45 1.10
C GLY A 686 -6.41 5.10 -0.30
N ARG A 687 -7.39 5.82 -0.86
CA ARG A 687 -7.73 5.76 -2.29
C ARG A 687 -6.63 6.44 -3.08
N ILE A 688 -5.71 5.64 -3.62
CA ILE A 688 -4.56 6.13 -4.36
C ILE A 688 -4.98 6.42 -5.80
N ILE A 689 -4.46 7.53 -6.33
CA ILE A 689 -4.32 7.76 -7.76
C ILE A 689 -2.85 7.61 -8.11
N ASP A 690 -2.61 6.65 -8.98
CA ASP A 690 -1.36 6.32 -9.67
C ASP A 690 -1.48 6.80 -11.12
N CYS A 691 -0.49 7.57 -11.61
CA CYS A 691 -0.55 8.24 -12.90
C CYS A 691 0.77 8.94 -13.27
N ALA A 692 1.27 8.66 -14.46
CA ALA A 692 2.58 9.10 -14.95
C ALA A 692 2.53 9.59 -16.40
N TRP A 693 3.48 10.45 -16.78
CA TRP A 693 3.73 10.87 -18.16
C TRP A 693 5.21 11.03 -18.48
N THR A 694 5.56 10.95 -19.76
CA THR A 694 6.92 11.25 -20.22
C THR A 694 7.07 12.72 -20.62
N LEU A 695 8.08 13.37 -20.05
CA LEU A 695 8.58 14.69 -20.37
C LEU A 695 9.85 14.58 -21.23
N SER A 696 9.87 15.28 -22.36
CA SER A 696 11.08 15.58 -23.14
C SER A 696 10.99 16.99 -23.73
N PHE A 697 12.14 17.63 -23.94
CA PHE A 697 12.21 18.94 -24.61
C PHE A 697 12.68 18.85 -26.06
N ASN A 698 13.32 17.75 -26.44
CA ASN A 698 13.75 17.47 -27.81
C ASN A 698 12.68 16.62 -28.55
N PRO A 699 12.09 17.12 -29.67
CA PRO A 699 11.04 16.40 -30.40
C PRO A 699 11.50 15.11 -31.08
N LYS A 700 12.81 14.80 -31.11
CA LYS A 700 13.31 13.49 -31.60
C LYS A 700 12.73 12.29 -30.84
N TYR A 701 12.14 12.51 -29.66
CA TYR A 701 11.49 11.46 -28.86
C TYR A 701 9.97 11.37 -29.04
N ASP A 702 9.34 12.28 -29.79
CA ASP A 702 7.88 12.40 -29.85
C ASP A 702 7.19 11.10 -30.27
N LYS A 703 7.73 10.38 -31.27
CA LYS A 703 7.21 9.07 -31.68
C LYS A 703 7.35 7.96 -30.63
N LEU A 704 8.39 8.00 -29.79
CA LEU A 704 8.57 7.03 -28.70
C LEU A 704 7.53 7.28 -27.59
N ILE A 705 7.26 8.56 -27.33
CA ILE A 705 6.24 9.04 -26.38
C ILE A 705 4.83 8.74 -26.91
N GLU A 706 4.60 8.90 -28.22
CA GLU A 706 3.37 8.52 -28.92
C GLU A 706 3.10 7.01 -28.84
N ALA A 707 4.07 6.16 -29.20
CA ALA A 707 3.96 4.70 -29.12
C ALA A 707 3.50 4.21 -27.73
N VAL A 708 4.14 4.72 -26.68
CA VAL A 708 3.79 4.36 -25.29
C VAL A 708 2.43 4.92 -24.89
N ARG A 709 2.07 6.14 -25.32
CA ARG A 709 0.75 6.71 -25.05
C ARG A 709 -0.37 5.91 -25.73
N GLU A 710 -0.17 5.45 -26.96
CA GLU A 710 -1.14 4.59 -27.67
C GLU A 710 -1.23 3.20 -27.04
N ALA A 711 -0.10 2.58 -26.67
CA ALA A 711 -0.08 1.31 -25.96
C ALA A 711 -0.80 1.38 -24.61
N THR A 712 -0.58 2.43 -23.82
CA THR A 712 -1.32 2.68 -22.57
C THR A 712 -2.81 2.91 -22.82
N ASN A 713 -3.21 3.74 -23.79
CA ASN A 713 -4.64 3.93 -24.10
C ASN A 713 -5.29 2.65 -24.66
N THR A 714 -4.52 1.77 -25.31
CA THR A 714 -4.96 0.44 -25.75
C THR A 714 -5.20 -0.47 -24.55
N GLY A 715 -4.27 -0.56 -23.60
CA GLY A 715 -4.46 -1.28 -22.34
C GLY A 715 -5.69 -0.79 -21.56
N ILE A 716 -5.88 0.53 -21.48
CA ILE A 716 -7.06 1.14 -20.86
C ILE A 716 -8.34 0.78 -21.60
N LYS A 717 -8.33 0.72 -22.94
CA LYS A 717 -9.46 0.34 -23.77
C LYS A 717 -9.82 -1.15 -23.58
N ALA A 718 -8.83 -2.04 -23.57
CA ALA A 718 -8.97 -3.48 -23.38
C ALA A 718 -9.42 -3.87 -21.96
N ALA A 719 -8.94 -3.19 -20.93
CA ALA A 719 -9.29 -3.47 -19.54
C ALA A 719 -10.80 -3.46 -19.26
N GLY A 720 -11.30 -4.37 -18.44
CA GLY A 720 -12.73 -4.46 -18.13
C GLY A 720 -13.06 -5.61 -17.18
N ILE A 721 -14.24 -5.58 -16.56
CA ILE A 721 -14.70 -6.70 -15.72
C ILE A 721 -14.77 -7.97 -16.59
N ASP A 722 -14.33 -9.09 -16.03
CA ASP A 722 -14.24 -10.42 -16.65
C ASP A 722 -13.15 -10.58 -17.75
N VAL A 723 -12.37 -9.54 -18.06
CA VAL A 723 -11.25 -9.59 -19.03
C VAL A 723 -10.00 -10.22 -18.38
N GLN A 724 -9.28 -11.08 -19.12
CA GLN A 724 -8.05 -11.71 -18.63
C GLN A 724 -6.85 -10.76 -18.75
N LEU A 725 -6.02 -10.71 -17.71
CA LEU A 725 -4.85 -9.83 -17.67
C LEU A 725 -3.86 -10.14 -18.81
N CYS A 726 -3.68 -11.40 -19.19
CA CYS A 726 -2.84 -11.80 -20.33
C CYS A 726 -3.33 -11.33 -21.71
N GLU A 727 -4.63 -11.08 -21.90
CA GLU A 727 -5.19 -10.56 -23.16
C GLU A 727 -4.84 -9.08 -23.33
N ILE A 728 -5.01 -8.30 -22.25
CA ILE A 728 -4.63 -6.88 -22.17
C ILE A 728 -3.14 -6.70 -22.51
N GLY A 729 -2.27 -7.56 -21.97
CA GLY A 729 -0.83 -7.53 -22.26
C GLY A 729 -0.46 -7.87 -23.70
N ALA A 730 -1.28 -8.68 -24.38
CA ALA A 730 -1.10 -8.96 -25.81
C ALA A 730 -1.47 -7.76 -26.68
N GLU A 731 -2.63 -7.12 -26.44
CA GLU A 731 -3.05 -5.90 -27.16
C GLU A 731 -2.06 -4.74 -26.94
N ILE A 732 -1.57 -4.56 -25.70
CA ILE A 732 -0.55 -3.56 -25.38
C ILE A 732 0.73 -3.80 -26.19
N GLN A 733 1.19 -5.06 -26.30
CA GLN A 733 2.41 -5.38 -27.04
C GLN A 733 2.24 -5.21 -28.55
N GLU A 734 1.10 -5.61 -29.11
CA GLU A 734 0.82 -5.47 -30.54
C GLU A 734 0.90 -3.99 -30.96
N VAL A 735 0.29 -3.09 -30.19
CA VAL A 735 0.37 -1.65 -30.46
C VAL A 735 1.78 -1.11 -30.20
N MET A 736 2.41 -1.43 -29.06
CA MET A 736 3.76 -0.96 -28.72
C MET A 736 4.81 -1.35 -29.77
N GLU A 737 4.83 -2.61 -30.19
CA GLU A 737 5.84 -3.17 -31.11
C GLU A 737 5.52 -2.92 -32.59
N SER A 738 4.36 -2.30 -32.90
CA SER A 738 4.06 -1.78 -34.24
C SER A 738 4.84 -0.49 -34.58
N TYR A 739 5.39 0.21 -33.58
CA TYR A 739 6.09 1.49 -33.75
C TYR A 739 7.59 1.31 -34.01
N GLU A 740 8.09 2.03 -35.02
CA GLU A 740 9.51 2.30 -35.22
C GLU A 740 9.84 3.79 -35.02
N VAL A 741 11.00 4.05 -34.40
CA VAL A 741 11.49 5.39 -34.06
C VAL A 741 12.92 5.58 -34.56
N GLU A 742 13.20 6.72 -35.19
CA GLU A 742 14.57 7.12 -35.54
C GLU A 742 15.06 8.15 -34.53
N ILE A 743 16.14 7.83 -33.81
CA ILE A 743 16.75 8.72 -32.82
C ILE A 743 18.25 8.80 -33.11
N ASP A 744 18.77 10.02 -33.24
CA ASP A 744 20.18 10.33 -33.50
C ASP A 744 20.76 9.59 -34.73
N GLY A 745 19.96 9.46 -35.80
CA GLY A 745 20.34 8.82 -37.06
C GLY A 745 20.29 7.28 -37.06
N LYS A 746 19.58 6.68 -36.10
CA LYS A 746 19.43 5.22 -35.99
C LYS A 746 17.98 4.83 -35.66
N THR A 747 17.45 3.89 -36.44
CA THR A 747 16.12 3.31 -36.25
C THR A 747 16.12 2.25 -35.13
N TYR A 748 15.04 2.22 -34.36
CA TYR A 748 14.74 1.23 -33.32
C TYR A 748 13.27 0.81 -33.44
N PRO A 749 12.94 -0.50 -33.40
CA PRO A 749 11.60 -0.91 -33.00
C PRO A 749 11.41 -0.59 -31.51
N VAL A 750 10.27 -0.01 -31.15
CA VAL A 750 9.88 0.17 -29.75
C VAL A 750 9.54 -1.19 -29.16
N LYS A 751 9.92 -1.44 -27.89
CA LYS A 751 9.68 -2.71 -27.19
C LYS A 751 9.06 -2.46 -25.84
N SER A 752 8.05 -3.26 -25.48
CA SER A 752 7.57 -3.32 -24.11
C SER A 752 8.69 -3.76 -23.15
N ILE A 753 8.81 -3.12 -21.99
CA ILE A 753 9.71 -3.59 -20.92
C ILE A 753 9.05 -4.78 -20.22
N ARG A 754 9.36 -6.01 -20.67
CA ARG A 754 8.63 -7.24 -20.31
C ARG A 754 8.70 -7.71 -18.86
N ASN A 755 9.35 -6.95 -17.99
CA ASN A 755 9.40 -7.15 -16.53
C ASN A 755 9.06 -5.88 -15.75
N LEU A 756 8.30 -4.98 -16.38
CA LEU A 756 7.44 -3.99 -15.73
C LEU A 756 5.98 -4.31 -16.09
N ASN A 757 5.06 -3.90 -15.23
CA ASN A 757 3.67 -4.35 -15.22
C ASN A 757 2.81 -3.31 -14.51
N GLY A 758 1.64 -2.98 -15.05
CA GLY A 758 0.61 -2.32 -14.25
C GLY A 758 0.11 -3.23 -13.13
N HIS A 759 -0.75 -2.74 -12.25
CA HIS A 759 -1.17 -3.49 -11.06
C HIS A 759 -2.55 -3.10 -10.55
N SER A 760 -3.20 -3.99 -9.81
CA SER A 760 -4.36 -3.62 -9.00
C SER A 760 -3.94 -2.74 -7.82
N ILE A 761 -4.81 -1.81 -7.42
CA ILE A 761 -4.62 -0.84 -6.34
C ILE A 761 -5.68 -1.09 -5.24
N ALA A 762 -5.28 -0.99 -3.98
CA ALA A 762 -6.17 -1.14 -2.82
C ALA A 762 -5.87 -0.08 -1.73
N PRO A 763 -6.75 0.10 -0.72
CA PRO A 763 -6.57 1.13 0.31
C PRO A 763 -5.22 1.05 1.02
N TYR A 764 -4.39 2.09 0.84
CA TYR A 764 -3.00 2.16 1.35
C TYR A 764 -2.05 1.04 0.85
N ARG A 765 -2.38 0.39 -0.28
CA ARG A 765 -1.59 -0.69 -0.89
C ARG A 765 -1.50 -0.45 -2.39
N ILE A 766 -0.36 0.07 -2.84
CA ILE A 766 -0.13 0.42 -4.24
C ILE A 766 -0.19 -0.82 -5.15
N HIS A 767 0.56 -1.88 -4.79
CA HIS A 767 0.50 -3.19 -5.43
C HIS A 767 -0.44 -4.12 -4.65
N ALA A 768 -1.71 -4.21 -5.05
CA ALA A 768 -2.73 -4.98 -4.34
C ALA A 768 -2.67 -6.50 -4.59
N GLY A 769 -1.99 -6.95 -5.64
CA GLY A 769 -1.58 -8.36 -5.83
C GLY A 769 -1.76 -8.90 -7.25
N LYS A 770 -2.67 -8.33 -8.05
CA LYS A 770 -2.80 -8.66 -9.47
C LYS A 770 -1.88 -7.75 -10.30
N THR A 771 -1.21 -8.30 -11.30
CA THR A 771 -0.33 -7.57 -12.21
C THR A 771 -0.87 -7.58 -13.64
N VAL A 772 -0.97 -6.41 -14.26
CA VAL A 772 -1.34 -6.22 -15.67
C VAL A 772 -0.06 -6.36 -16.51
N PRO A 773 0.11 -7.42 -17.31
CA PRO A 773 1.24 -7.54 -18.21
C PRO A 773 1.16 -6.51 -19.35
N ILE A 774 2.33 -6.13 -19.86
CA ILE A 774 2.49 -5.27 -21.05
C ILE A 774 3.12 -6.03 -22.24
N VAL A 775 3.13 -7.36 -22.13
CA VAL A 775 3.57 -8.34 -23.13
C VAL A 775 2.59 -9.50 -23.18
N LYS A 776 2.54 -10.21 -24.31
CA LYS A 776 1.84 -11.48 -24.42
C LYS A 776 2.52 -12.54 -23.54
N GLY A 777 1.71 -13.43 -22.97
CA GLY A 777 2.16 -14.41 -21.97
C GLY A 777 2.13 -13.82 -20.57
N GLY A 778 1.19 -14.29 -19.78
CA GLY A 778 0.92 -13.86 -18.40
C GLY A 778 -0.14 -14.77 -17.79
N GLU A 779 -0.66 -14.41 -16.62
CA GLU A 779 -1.75 -15.16 -16.01
C GLU A 779 -3.10 -14.88 -16.69
N ALA A 780 -3.91 -15.94 -16.79
CA ALA A 780 -5.33 -15.88 -17.17
C ALA A 780 -6.24 -15.35 -16.03
N THR A 781 -5.64 -14.79 -14.97
CA THR A 781 -6.32 -14.09 -13.88
C THR A 781 -7.16 -12.93 -14.44
N VAL A 782 -8.40 -12.79 -13.99
CA VAL A 782 -9.36 -11.78 -14.50
C VAL A 782 -9.44 -10.53 -13.63
N MET A 783 -9.84 -9.42 -14.26
CA MET A 783 -10.24 -8.18 -13.60
C MET A 783 -11.67 -8.26 -13.06
N GLU A 784 -11.92 -7.75 -11.85
CA GLU A 784 -13.19 -7.88 -11.13
C GLU A 784 -13.92 -6.53 -10.87
N GLU A 785 -15.21 -6.62 -10.53
CA GLU A 785 -16.06 -5.45 -10.28
C GLU A 785 -15.64 -4.68 -9.02
N ASN A 786 -15.55 -3.35 -9.14
CA ASN A 786 -15.06 -2.38 -8.15
C ASN A 786 -13.54 -2.40 -7.89
N GLU A 787 -12.74 -3.18 -8.62
CA GLU A 787 -11.27 -3.08 -8.55
C GLU A 787 -10.77 -1.75 -9.15
N PHE A 788 -9.67 -1.23 -8.57
CA PHE A 788 -8.88 -0.14 -9.12
C PHE A 788 -7.61 -0.71 -9.74
N TYR A 789 -7.14 -0.13 -10.84
CA TYR A 789 -5.91 -0.56 -11.53
C TYR A 789 -5.07 0.62 -12.00
N ALA A 790 -3.77 0.57 -11.73
CA ALA A 790 -2.74 1.25 -12.52
C ALA A 790 -2.66 0.56 -13.88
N ILE A 791 -3.02 1.26 -14.96
CA ILE A 791 -2.73 0.84 -16.32
C ILE A 791 -1.57 1.70 -16.83
N GLU A 792 -0.36 1.21 -16.58
CA GLU A 792 0.88 1.78 -17.11
C GLU A 792 1.49 0.90 -18.22
N THR A 793 2.23 1.52 -19.13
CA THR A 793 3.08 0.80 -20.09
C THR A 793 4.42 1.50 -20.25
N PHE A 794 5.45 0.70 -20.55
CA PHE A 794 6.82 1.19 -20.73
C PHE A 794 7.40 0.74 -22.07
N GLY A 795 7.73 1.70 -22.92
CA GLY A 795 8.45 1.47 -24.18
C GLY A 795 9.95 1.72 -24.01
N SER A 796 10.78 0.88 -24.63
CA SER A 796 12.25 0.98 -24.61
C SER A 796 12.86 0.79 -25.99
N THR A 797 13.90 1.58 -26.31
CA THR A 797 14.79 1.34 -27.46
C THR A 797 15.91 0.33 -27.18
N GLY A 798 15.99 -0.17 -25.93
CA GLY A 798 17.02 -1.08 -25.43
C GLY A 798 16.70 -2.57 -25.61
N ARG A 799 16.79 -3.34 -24.53
CA ARG A 799 16.48 -4.79 -24.51
C ARG A 799 15.01 -5.09 -24.21
N GLY A 800 14.24 -4.09 -23.76
CA GLY A 800 12.90 -4.30 -23.20
C GLY A 800 12.99 -5.09 -21.89
N VAL A 801 14.01 -4.84 -21.07
CA VAL A 801 14.24 -5.48 -19.76
C VAL A 801 14.90 -4.49 -18.82
N VAL A 802 14.31 -4.29 -17.63
CA VAL A 802 14.94 -3.53 -16.55
C VAL A 802 15.69 -4.42 -15.55
N HIS A 803 16.67 -3.81 -14.88
CA HIS A 803 17.40 -4.36 -13.74
C HIS A 803 17.70 -3.24 -12.74
N ASP A 804 17.86 -3.61 -11.48
CA ASP A 804 18.25 -2.73 -10.37
C ASP A 804 19.59 -2.04 -10.68
N ASP A 805 19.63 -0.70 -10.62
CA ASP A 805 20.85 0.11 -10.72
C ASP A 805 20.74 1.38 -9.84
N MET A 806 21.84 2.12 -9.71
CA MET A 806 21.95 3.38 -8.96
C MET A 806 21.67 3.23 -7.45
N GLU A 807 21.51 4.35 -6.73
CA GLU A 807 21.23 4.33 -5.28
C GLU A 807 19.72 4.21 -5.01
N VAL A 808 19.33 3.24 -4.18
CA VAL A 808 17.94 3.10 -3.70
C VAL A 808 17.47 4.39 -3.01
N SER A 809 16.39 4.98 -3.51
CA SER A 809 15.70 6.11 -2.87
C SER A 809 14.29 5.78 -2.40
N HIS A 810 13.58 4.84 -3.04
CA HIS A 810 12.24 4.40 -2.68
C HIS A 810 12.24 3.24 -1.68
N TYR A 811 11.32 3.31 -0.71
CA TYR A 811 11.09 2.30 0.33
C TYR A 811 9.60 2.20 0.61
N MET A 812 9.09 1.01 0.93
CA MET A 812 7.69 0.82 1.34
C MET A 812 7.64 -0.17 2.49
N LYS A 813 6.74 0.02 3.45
CA LYS A 813 6.52 -1.01 4.48
C LYS A 813 5.80 -2.19 3.83
N ASN A 814 6.32 -3.41 3.99
CA ASN A 814 5.63 -4.60 3.50
C ASN A 814 4.24 -4.69 4.16
N PHE A 815 3.19 -4.72 3.34
CA PHE A 815 1.79 -4.66 3.79
C PHE A 815 1.41 -5.87 4.63
N ASP A 816 1.87 -7.06 4.25
CA ASP A 816 1.53 -8.33 4.88
C ASP A 816 2.49 -8.70 6.03
N ALA A 817 3.45 -7.81 6.36
CA ALA A 817 4.41 -8.03 7.44
C ALA A 817 3.78 -7.88 8.83
N GLY A 818 3.72 -9.00 9.56
CA GLY A 818 3.33 -9.06 10.97
C GLY A 818 4.31 -8.38 11.94
N PHE A 819 4.06 -8.54 13.24
CA PHE A 819 4.92 -7.94 14.27
C PHE A 819 6.32 -8.57 14.31
N VAL A 820 7.35 -7.80 13.95
CA VAL A 820 8.77 -8.22 14.04
C VAL A 820 9.44 -7.60 15.28
N PRO A 821 10.00 -8.41 16.20
CA PRO A 821 10.61 -7.92 17.44
C PRO A 821 11.99 -7.28 17.19
N LEU A 822 12.02 -5.98 16.94
CA LEU A 822 13.25 -5.21 16.78
C LEU A 822 14.03 -5.12 18.11
N ARG A 823 15.35 -5.36 18.07
CA ARG A 823 16.26 -5.16 19.20
C ARG A 823 16.83 -3.74 19.25
N ILE A 824 17.24 -3.20 18.09
CA ILE A 824 17.89 -1.89 17.94
C ILE A 824 16.89 -0.75 18.18
N GLN A 825 17.25 0.21 19.03
CA GLN A 825 16.36 1.31 19.43
C GLN A 825 16.12 2.34 18.32
N SER A 826 17.12 2.63 17.47
CA SER A 826 16.95 3.50 16.31
C SER A 826 15.99 2.90 15.28
N SER A 827 16.06 1.60 15.01
CA SER A 827 15.11 0.89 14.13
C SER A 827 13.68 0.93 14.67
N LYS A 828 13.47 0.78 15.98
CA LYS A 828 12.14 0.98 16.60
C LYS A 828 11.65 2.42 16.39
N SER A 829 12.52 3.41 16.59
CA SER A 829 12.17 4.82 16.42
C SER A 829 11.78 5.11 14.97
N LEU A 830 12.58 4.63 14.00
CA LEU A 830 12.32 4.82 12.58
C LEU A 830 11.05 4.10 12.12
N LEU A 831 10.81 2.86 12.57
CA LEU A 831 9.57 2.13 12.26
C LEU A 831 8.34 2.84 12.85
N ASN A 832 8.46 3.46 14.01
CA ASN A 832 7.39 4.30 14.56
C ASN A 832 7.14 5.54 13.68
N THR A 833 8.19 6.23 13.21
CA THR A 833 8.07 7.33 12.23
C THR A 833 7.37 6.87 10.96
N ILE A 834 7.77 5.72 10.39
CA ILE A 834 7.17 5.15 9.16
C ILE A 834 5.69 4.82 9.38
N ASN A 835 5.35 4.08 10.44
CA ASN A 835 3.95 3.73 10.76
C ASN A 835 3.05 4.96 11.00
N GLN A 836 3.60 6.08 11.50
CA GLN A 836 2.85 7.30 11.79
C GLN A 836 2.63 8.21 10.56
N ASN A 837 3.58 8.25 9.62
CA ASN A 837 3.58 9.20 8.51
C ASN A 837 3.22 8.56 7.16
N PHE A 838 3.52 7.28 6.97
CA PHE A 838 3.31 6.57 5.68
C PHE A 838 2.44 5.31 5.86
N GLY A 839 2.51 4.64 7.01
CA GLY A 839 1.75 3.41 7.26
C GLY A 839 2.27 2.26 6.40
N THR A 840 1.57 1.97 5.30
CA THR A 840 1.96 1.04 4.23
C THR A 840 2.16 1.71 2.86
N LEU A 841 2.00 3.04 2.77
CA LEU A 841 2.37 3.82 1.59
C LEU A 841 3.90 3.84 1.41
N ALA A 842 4.34 4.07 0.17
CA ALA A 842 5.76 4.22 -0.13
C ALA A 842 6.29 5.60 0.29
N PHE A 843 7.58 5.68 0.57
CA PHE A 843 8.28 6.89 1.00
C PHE A 843 9.73 6.90 0.47
N CYS A 844 10.40 8.04 0.57
CA CYS A 844 11.80 8.17 0.19
C CYS A 844 12.67 8.77 1.29
N LYS A 845 13.99 8.72 1.12
CA LYS A 845 14.99 9.32 2.02
C LYS A 845 14.69 10.82 2.27
N ARG A 846 14.43 11.62 1.22
CA ARG A 846 14.07 13.04 1.33
C ARG A 846 12.87 13.30 2.26
N TRP A 847 11.91 12.38 2.33
CA TRP A 847 10.74 12.52 3.21
C TRP A 847 11.08 12.22 4.68
N LEU A 848 12.00 11.29 4.94
CA LEU A 848 12.57 11.10 6.27
C LEU A 848 13.40 12.33 6.70
N ASP A 849 14.16 12.92 5.78
CA ASP A 849 14.93 14.15 6.00
C ASP A 849 13.99 15.34 6.33
N ARG A 850 12.88 15.52 5.59
CA ARG A 850 11.82 16.50 5.87
C ARG A 850 11.18 16.30 7.25
N LEU A 851 11.07 15.06 7.72
CA LEU A 851 10.59 14.70 9.07
C LEU A 851 11.70 14.81 10.15
N GLY A 852 12.82 15.48 9.85
CA GLY A 852 13.92 15.71 10.78
C GLY A 852 14.67 14.45 11.21
N GLN A 853 14.46 13.32 10.52
CA GLN A 853 15.21 12.10 10.82
C GLN A 853 16.65 12.29 10.35
N THR A 854 17.62 11.90 11.18
CA THR A 854 19.05 11.96 10.83
C THR A 854 19.74 10.66 11.18
N ARG A 855 20.84 10.33 10.47
CA ARG A 855 21.65 9.11 10.68
C ARG A 855 20.85 7.79 10.61
N TYR A 856 19.68 7.80 9.99
CA TYR A 856 18.74 6.67 9.97
C TYR A 856 19.15 5.53 9.02
N GLN A 857 20.15 5.70 8.16
CA GLN A 857 20.49 4.73 7.10
C GLN A 857 20.72 3.30 7.62
N MET A 858 21.45 3.14 8.74
CA MET A 858 21.63 1.81 9.37
C MET A 858 20.34 1.24 9.95
N ALA A 859 19.46 2.08 10.48
CA ALA A 859 18.15 1.67 10.99
C ALA A 859 17.19 1.28 9.85
N LEU A 860 17.23 1.99 8.72
CA LEU A 860 16.46 1.68 7.52
C LEU A 860 16.91 0.33 6.93
N LYS A 861 18.24 0.12 6.81
CA LYS A 861 18.79 -1.19 6.41
C LYS A 861 18.37 -2.31 7.38
N ASP A 862 18.41 -2.08 8.68
CA ASP A 862 17.98 -3.06 9.70
C ASP A 862 16.47 -3.39 9.67
N LEU A 863 15.63 -2.54 9.08
CA LEU A 863 14.23 -2.85 8.76
C LEU A 863 14.09 -3.65 7.46
N CYS A 864 14.94 -3.39 6.47
CA CYS A 864 15.00 -4.13 5.20
C CYS A 864 15.56 -5.55 5.37
N ASP A 865 16.65 -5.70 6.12
CA ASP A 865 17.26 -7.00 6.48
C ASP A 865 16.29 -7.92 7.27
N LYS A 866 15.14 -7.41 7.69
CA LYS A 866 14.08 -8.12 8.44
C LYS A 866 12.74 -8.20 7.70
N GLY A 867 12.67 -7.75 6.45
CA GLY A 867 11.45 -7.78 5.65
C GLY A 867 10.28 -6.92 6.16
N VAL A 868 10.54 -5.98 7.09
CA VAL A 868 9.51 -5.05 7.60
C VAL A 868 9.29 -3.90 6.64
N VAL A 869 10.38 -3.44 6.02
CA VAL A 869 10.41 -2.45 4.95
C VAL A 869 11.08 -3.10 3.76
N GLU A 870 10.59 -2.85 2.57
CA GLU A 870 11.20 -3.29 1.32
C GLU A 870 11.83 -2.09 0.60
N ALA A 871 12.92 -2.36 -0.12
CA ALA A 871 13.72 -1.37 -0.82
C ALA A 871 13.45 -1.49 -2.32
N TYR A 872 13.05 -0.38 -2.95
CA TYR A 872 12.68 -0.34 -4.36
C TYR A 872 13.79 0.43 -5.12
N PRO A 873 14.78 -0.27 -5.71
CA PRO A 873 15.83 0.37 -6.49
C PRO A 873 15.28 0.97 -7.79
N PRO A 874 15.95 2.02 -8.33
CA PRO A 874 15.75 2.46 -9.71
C PRO A 874 15.88 1.30 -10.71
N LEU A 875 14.93 1.23 -11.65
CA LEU A 875 14.82 0.12 -12.60
C LEU A 875 15.25 0.60 -14.00
N CYS A 876 16.40 0.11 -14.47
CA CYS A 876 17.05 0.59 -15.70
C CYS A 876 17.18 -0.48 -16.79
N ASP A 877 16.94 -0.14 -18.06
CA ASP A 877 17.40 -0.95 -19.21
C ASP A 877 18.87 -0.56 -19.53
N ILE A 878 19.43 -1.00 -20.66
CA ILE A 878 20.84 -0.79 -20.98
C ILE A 878 21.21 0.69 -21.13
N LYS A 879 22.35 1.06 -20.56
CA LYS A 879 22.90 2.42 -20.65
C LYS A 879 23.04 2.86 -22.11
N GLY A 880 22.45 4.01 -22.43
CA GLY A 880 22.41 4.58 -23.77
C GLY A 880 21.15 4.26 -24.58
N CYS A 881 20.19 3.50 -24.04
CA CYS A 881 18.83 3.49 -24.57
C CYS A 881 17.95 4.58 -23.93
N TYR A 882 16.75 4.74 -24.46
CA TYR A 882 15.72 5.67 -23.98
C TYR A 882 14.47 4.86 -23.63
N THR A 883 13.81 5.21 -22.53
CA THR A 883 12.53 4.63 -22.13
C THR A 883 11.48 5.71 -21.86
N ALA A 884 10.23 5.43 -22.18
CA ALA A 884 9.06 6.28 -21.93
C ALA A 884 7.96 5.48 -21.19
N GLN A 885 7.16 6.17 -20.38
CA GLN A 885 6.01 5.67 -19.60
C GLN A 885 4.80 6.58 -19.84
N PHE A 886 3.61 5.99 -19.87
CA PHE A 886 2.33 6.68 -19.65
C PHE A 886 1.44 5.78 -18.81
N GLU A 887 0.61 6.39 -17.96
CA GLU A 887 -0.27 5.66 -17.07
C GLU A 887 -1.56 6.40 -16.74
N HIS A 888 -2.64 5.64 -16.55
CA HIS A 888 -3.78 6.09 -15.75
C HIS A 888 -4.25 5.04 -14.74
N THR A 889 -4.52 5.46 -13.50
CA THR A 889 -5.51 4.77 -12.65
C THR A 889 -6.87 4.75 -13.34
N ILE A 890 -7.46 3.56 -13.40
CA ILE A 890 -8.87 3.30 -13.74
C ILE A 890 -9.60 2.66 -12.55
N VAL A 891 -10.93 2.75 -12.54
CA VAL A 891 -11.80 1.96 -11.64
C VAL A 891 -12.91 1.25 -12.42
N LEU A 892 -13.11 -0.03 -12.11
CA LEU A 892 -14.06 -0.91 -12.79
C LEU A 892 -15.43 -0.87 -12.11
N ARG A 893 -16.14 0.27 -12.22
CA ARG A 893 -17.43 0.50 -11.58
C ARG A 893 -18.52 -0.46 -12.11
N PRO A 894 -19.57 -0.77 -11.33
CA PRO A 894 -20.62 -1.72 -11.75
C PRO A 894 -21.32 -1.36 -13.06
N THR A 895 -21.40 -0.07 -13.40
CA THR A 895 -22.08 0.48 -14.60
C THR A 895 -21.14 0.75 -15.78
N CYS A 896 -19.90 1.15 -15.53
CA CYS A 896 -18.93 1.64 -16.52
C CYS A 896 -17.49 1.46 -16.03
N LYS A 897 -16.52 1.64 -16.92
CA LYS A 897 -15.10 1.82 -16.58
C LYS A 897 -14.83 3.32 -16.48
N GLU A 898 -14.29 3.82 -15.36
CA GLU A 898 -13.93 5.23 -15.21
C GLU A 898 -12.41 5.39 -15.21
N VAL A 899 -11.87 6.07 -16.22
CA VAL A 899 -10.46 6.51 -16.26
C VAL A 899 -10.34 7.76 -15.38
N ILE A 900 -10.34 7.52 -14.07
CA ILE A 900 -10.53 8.53 -13.03
C ILE A 900 -9.44 9.62 -13.04
N SER A 901 -8.23 9.26 -13.46
CA SER A 901 -7.05 10.14 -13.59
C SER A 901 -6.88 10.83 -14.96
N LYS A 902 -7.81 10.60 -15.90
CA LYS A 902 -7.83 11.27 -17.22
C LYS A 902 -7.93 12.78 -17.06
N GLY A 903 -7.35 13.53 -18.00
CA GLY A 903 -7.47 14.99 -18.10
C GLY A 903 -7.42 15.45 -19.56
N ASP A 904 -7.36 16.77 -19.77
CA ASP A 904 -7.26 17.37 -21.11
C ASP A 904 -5.86 17.21 -21.74
N ASP A 905 -4.89 16.67 -21.00
CA ASP A 905 -3.45 16.66 -21.32
C ASP A 905 -2.89 15.32 -21.83
N TYR A 906 -3.40 14.17 -21.35
CA TYR A 906 -3.07 12.85 -21.90
C TYR A 906 -4.10 11.77 -21.61
#